data_AF-A0A7W0P0E7-F1
#
_entry.id   AF-A0A7W0P0E7-F1
#
_cell.length_a   1.000
_cell.length_b   1.000
_cell.length_c   1.000
_cell.angle_alpha   90.00
_cell.angle_beta   90.00
_cell.angle_gamma   90.00
#
_symmetry.space_group_name_H-M   'P 1'
#
loop_
_entity.id
_entity.type
_entity.pdbx_description
1 polymer ?
#
loop_
_entity_poly.entity_id
_entity_poly.type
_entity_poly.pdbx_seq_one_letter_code
_entity_poly.pdbx_strand_id
1 'polypeptide(L)'
;MHQKRVVLADASSQVENRLIREWVADNTPAGTEIIRLAPSRRRKARRSTEPQIEERAGRGDNPFFLPVRVVWSPSARSGDRRVSWWDVLKLGDPRDPDVLRQRVILARWPDRVAVVSGEGATAEQLLADRATSSSPMFITRRAWRALDRAERALRGDRYKVPKFLHEEMATSPEFLAGAKRYGAERGLSPHTAEARARHYLREIAASHSPFVIDLVANVIHWMIKQGYGAVLYDRQRVAELNAIGRELPLVFLPAHRSNLDRLSLQFLKWENDLPPNHTAGGINMNFFPVGPLVRRTGVFFIHRSFKGNDLYRFVLKSYIDYLIENRFPLEWYMEGGRSRSGKLLPPKYGLLSYVVDSWKSEKSEDVMLVPVSIVYDQIQDLGSYTDEAQGGSKEGESFSWALKMIGSLRRRYGDIHIRFGEPVSVAKTMSVVDKGDDANNLAKLGLEVMHRVAAVTPITPAAVVSIGLLQNKGQARSLSELLAVCRSVVDLIAELKLPTTEKLILENEAAVGRVLRLLAEHGNVSSHAGPEHLFYLNPNQALRAGYYRGLVAHHFLPRAILEMALEDQVGKLSETRLWRRVGELRDLLKFEFFFPEKDEFRNAIALDLDSIDPEWRESKPKALLKMLDPKTAPWAIRPFLQSYLVVADELATGPGALRNESAFLKACLSRGESYRLRGLIEADGVSTIIFRQALGLAQNRELLGEDAIAGRQALAAEVRRALRVE
;
A
#
# COMPACT_ATOMS: atom_id res chain seq x y z
N MET A 1 37.79 -24.83 -35.76
CA MET A 1 37.93 -25.33 -34.38
C MET A 1 36.55 -25.41 -33.76
N HIS A 2 36.04 -26.60 -33.40
CA HIS A 2 34.79 -26.70 -32.65
C HIS A 2 35.04 -26.22 -31.21
N GLN A 3 34.36 -25.14 -30.83
CA GLN A 3 34.39 -24.64 -29.45
C GLN A 3 33.87 -25.75 -28.53
N LYS A 4 34.70 -26.21 -27.59
CA LYS A 4 34.34 -27.27 -26.66
C LYS A 4 33.19 -26.78 -25.77
N ARG A 5 32.11 -27.56 -25.70
CA ARG A 5 30.96 -27.28 -24.84
C ARG A 5 31.10 -28.03 -23.52
N VAL A 6 30.77 -27.37 -22.42
CA VAL A 6 30.71 -27.97 -21.09
C VAL A 6 29.34 -27.67 -20.51
N VAL A 7 28.60 -28.71 -20.13
CA VAL A 7 27.27 -28.57 -19.55
C VAL A 7 27.37 -28.47 -18.04
N LEU A 8 26.80 -27.40 -17.48
CA LEU A 8 26.67 -27.20 -16.04
C LEU A 8 25.29 -27.71 -15.60
N ALA A 9 25.25 -28.94 -15.08
CA ALA A 9 24.01 -29.64 -14.74
C ALA A 9 23.54 -29.31 -13.32
N ASP A 10 22.42 -28.59 -13.18
CA ASP A 10 21.73 -28.35 -11.91
C ASP A 10 20.69 -29.45 -11.66
N ALA A 11 21.11 -30.50 -10.94
CA ALA A 11 20.31 -31.67 -10.62
C ALA A 11 20.33 -31.98 -9.12
N SER A 12 19.15 -32.10 -8.53
CA SER A 12 18.92 -32.42 -7.12
C SER A 12 18.69 -33.91 -6.85
N SER A 13 18.49 -34.71 -7.91
CA SER A 13 18.22 -36.15 -7.80
C SER A 13 18.90 -36.97 -8.91
N GLN A 14 18.94 -38.30 -8.74
CA GLN A 14 19.39 -39.20 -9.81
C GLN A 14 18.48 -39.18 -11.04
N VAL A 15 17.17 -38.96 -10.86
CA VAL A 15 16.20 -38.89 -11.97
C VAL A 15 16.45 -37.63 -12.81
N GLU A 16 16.65 -36.48 -12.15
CA GLU A 16 16.99 -35.23 -12.86
C GLU A 16 18.33 -35.36 -13.59
N ASN A 17 19.33 -35.99 -12.97
CA ASN A 17 20.62 -36.26 -13.61
C ASN A 17 20.46 -37.12 -14.88
N ARG A 18 19.56 -38.10 -14.87
CA ARG A 18 19.28 -38.96 -16.03
C ARG A 18 18.66 -38.14 -17.17
N LEU A 19 17.62 -37.36 -16.88
CA LEU A 19 16.94 -36.52 -17.87
C LEU A 19 17.88 -35.49 -18.50
N ILE A 20 18.76 -34.88 -17.70
CA ILE A 20 19.76 -33.95 -18.23
C ILE A 20 20.74 -34.68 -19.15
N ARG A 21 21.21 -35.89 -18.79
CA ARG A 21 22.11 -36.67 -19.66
C ARG A 21 21.46 -37.05 -20.99
N GLU A 22 20.20 -37.48 -20.95
CA GLU A 22 19.40 -37.76 -22.15
C GLU A 22 19.31 -36.50 -23.02
N TRP A 23 18.92 -35.37 -22.43
CA TRP A 23 18.85 -34.09 -23.15
C TRP A 23 20.20 -33.65 -23.73
N VAL A 24 21.31 -33.83 -23.00
CA VAL A 24 22.66 -33.49 -23.48
C VAL A 24 23.05 -34.37 -24.66
N ALA A 25 22.74 -35.67 -24.62
CA ALA A 25 23.00 -36.57 -25.75
C ALA A 25 22.24 -36.16 -27.03
N ASP A 26 21.01 -35.67 -26.87
CA ASP A 26 20.16 -35.29 -28.00
C ASP A 26 20.45 -33.87 -28.54
N ASN A 27 20.97 -32.95 -27.71
CA ASN A 27 21.06 -31.51 -28.03
C ASN A 27 22.50 -30.96 -28.09
N THR A 28 23.51 -31.79 -27.82
CA THR A 28 24.92 -31.36 -27.82
C THR A 28 25.83 -32.35 -28.55
N PRO A 29 27.01 -31.92 -29.05
CA PRO A 29 27.94 -32.82 -29.73
C PRO A 29 28.39 -33.99 -28.86
N ALA A 30 28.69 -35.13 -29.48
CA ALA A 30 29.23 -36.31 -28.79
C ALA A 30 30.53 -35.97 -28.04
N GLY A 31 30.65 -36.46 -26.80
CA GLY A 31 31.80 -36.18 -25.93
C GLY A 31 31.72 -34.86 -25.14
N THR A 32 30.57 -34.18 -25.13
CA THR A 32 30.33 -33.00 -24.29
C THR A 32 30.50 -33.34 -22.80
N GLU A 33 31.35 -32.59 -22.11
CA GLU A 33 31.64 -32.78 -20.68
C GLU A 33 30.47 -32.26 -19.83
N ILE A 34 30.10 -32.99 -18.77
CA ILE A 34 29.02 -32.60 -17.85
C ILE A 34 29.61 -32.39 -16.45
N ILE A 35 29.58 -31.15 -15.97
CA ILE A 35 29.96 -30.80 -14.60
C ILE A 35 28.68 -30.59 -13.79
N ARG A 36 28.59 -31.24 -12.63
CA ARG A 36 27.44 -31.07 -11.73
C ARG A 36 27.56 -29.75 -10.98
N LEU A 37 26.47 -28.99 -10.94
CA LEU A 37 26.32 -27.86 -10.04
C LEU A 37 25.76 -28.31 -8.70
N ALA A 38 26.12 -27.61 -7.63
CA ALA A 38 25.39 -27.69 -6.38
C ALA A 38 23.90 -27.39 -6.64
N PRO A 39 22.95 -28.20 -6.11
CA PRO A 39 21.54 -28.01 -6.40
C PRO A 39 21.06 -26.62 -5.95
N SER A 40 20.51 -25.85 -6.88
CA SER A 40 19.98 -24.51 -6.59
C SER A 40 18.79 -24.54 -5.64
N ARG A 41 17.95 -25.59 -5.74
CA ARG A 41 16.67 -25.75 -5.03
C ARG A 41 16.78 -26.33 -3.62
N ARG A 42 17.79 -27.18 -3.35
CA ARG A 42 17.92 -27.92 -2.08
C ARG A 42 19.13 -27.47 -1.26
N ARG A 43 18.93 -26.54 -0.31
CA ARG A 43 19.99 -25.95 0.54
C ARG A 43 20.82 -26.97 1.35
N LYS A 44 20.21 -28.07 1.82
CA LYS A 44 20.88 -29.08 2.67
C LYS A 44 21.86 -30.00 1.93
N ALA A 45 21.89 -29.99 0.59
CA ALA A 45 22.68 -30.92 -0.24
C ALA A 45 23.81 -30.26 -1.05
N ARG A 46 24.30 -29.09 -0.61
CA ARG A 46 25.35 -28.34 -1.31
C ARG A 46 26.75 -28.83 -0.90
N ARG A 47 27.33 -29.77 -1.66
CA ARG A 47 28.81 -29.90 -1.72
C ARG A 47 29.32 -28.90 -2.76
N SER A 48 30.40 -28.17 -2.46
CA SER A 48 30.97 -27.22 -3.42
C SER A 48 31.51 -27.96 -4.63
N THR A 49 31.02 -27.62 -5.81
CA THR A 49 31.50 -28.11 -7.12
C THR A 49 32.36 -27.04 -7.82
N GLU A 50 32.66 -25.95 -7.12
CA GLU A 50 33.44 -24.81 -7.62
C GLU A 50 34.86 -25.18 -8.06
N PRO A 51 35.62 -26.01 -7.30
CA PRO A 51 36.98 -26.36 -7.71
C PRO A 51 37.02 -27.01 -9.09
N GLN A 52 36.01 -27.81 -9.46
CA GLN A 52 35.94 -28.49 -10.76
C GLN A 52 35.64 -27.51 -11.90
N ILE A 53 34.80 -26.51 -11.65
CA ILE A 53 34.44 -25.49 -12.64
C ILE A 53 35.61 -24.55 -12.87
N GLU A 54 36.28 -24.13 -11.79
CA GLU A 54 37.45 -23.26 -11.84
C GLU A 54 38.64 -23.94 -12.51
N GLU A 55 38.94 -25.18 -12.13
CA GLU A 55 39.97 -25.98 -12.79
C GLU A 55 39.67 -26.09 -14.28
N ARG A 56 38.42 -26.37 -14.66
CA ARG A 56 38.03 -26.50 -16.06
C ARG A 56 38.14 -25.19 -16.84
N ALA A 57 37.73 -24.07 -16.25
CA ALA A 57 37.81 -22.75 -16.85
C ALA A 57 39.28 -22.29 -17.02
N GLY A 58 40.19 -22.74 -16.14
CA GLY A 58 41.61 -22.41 -16.17
C GLY A 58 42.47 -23.18 -17.18
N ARG A 59 41.93 -24.18 -17.90
CA ARG A 59 42.68 -25.04 -18.84
C ARG A 59 43.06 -24.37 -20.18
N GLY A 60 42.72 -23.10 -20.38
CA GLY A 60 43.17 -22.30 -21.53
C GLY A 60 42.53 -22.63 -22.89
N ASP A 61 41.54 -23.53 -22.94
CA ASP A 61 40.84 -23.95 -24.17
C ASP A 61 39.47 -23.27 -24.36
N ASN A 62 39.23 -22.18 -23.61
CA ASN A 62 38.04 -21.31 -23.62
C ASN A 62 36.69 -22.03 -23.89
N PRO A 63 36.29 -23.00 -23.02
CA PRO A 63 35.06 -23.75 -23.23
C PRO A 63 33.82 -22.87 -23.12
N PHE A 64 32.76 -23.23 -23.86
CA PHE A 64 31.43 -22.64 -23.72
C PHE A 64 30.63 -23.39 -22.66
N PHE A 65 30.36 -22.73 -21.53
CA PHE A 65 29.58 -23.30 -20.44
C PHE A 65 28.09 -23.09 -20.68
N LEU A 66 27.33 -24.20 -20.76
CA LEU A 66 25.89 -24.20 -20.95
C LEU A 66 25.18 -24.73 -19.70
N PRO A 67 24.46 -23.89 -18.95
CA PRO A 67 23.75 -24.35 -17.76
C PRO A 67 22.42 -25.03 -18.12
N VAL A 68 22.15 -26.20 -17.53
CA VAL A 68 20.95 -27.02 -17.84
C VAL A 68 20.25 -27.48 -16.56
N ARG A 69 18.90 -27.47 -16.55
CA ARG A 69 18.06 -27.84 -15.40
C ARG A 69 16.78 -28.54 -15.85
N VAL A 70 16.28 -29.47 -15.01
CA VAL A 70 14.92 -30.03 -15.12
C VAL A 70 13.90 -29.15 -14.41
N VAL A 71 12.78 -28.84 -15.07
CA VAL A 71 11.66 -28.05 -14.57
C VAL A 71 10.42 -28.94 -14.46
N TRP A 72 9.89 -29.06 -13.24
CA TRP A 72 8.65 -29.79 -12.95
C TRP A 72 7.46 -28.83 -12.89
N SER A 73 6.38 -29.09 -13.61
CA SER A 73 5.19 -28.24 -13.64
C SER A 73 4.01 -28.84 -12.86
N PRO A 74 3.13 -28.00 -12.27
CA PRO A 74 1.83 -28.45 -11.77
C PRO A 74 0.90 -28.88 -12.93
N SER A 75 -0.22 -29.54 -12.61
CA SER A 75 -1.20 -29.99 -13.62
C SER A 75 -1.84 -28.81 -14.36
N ALA A 76 -2.02 -28.92 -15.67
CA ALA A 76 -2.84 -27.97 -16.43
C ALA A 76 -4.32 -28.15 -16.09
N ARG A 77 -5.01 -27.06 -15.74
CA ARG A 77 -6.48 -27.03 -15.57
C ARG A 77 -7.00 -25.78 -16.28
N SER A 78 -7.88 -25.98 -17.27
CA SER A 78 -8.44 -24.89 -18.09
C SER A 78 -7.38 -24.05 -18.83
N GLY A 79 -6.35 -24.70 -19.37
CA GLY A 79 -5.26 -24.04 -20.13
C GLY A 79 -4.15 -23.42 -19.26
N ASP A 80 -4.34 -23.30 -17.95
CA ASP A 80 -3.37 -22.71 -17.02
C ASP A 80 -2.84 -23.75 -16.01
N ARG A 81 -1.53 -23.75 -15.76
CA ARG A 81 -0.85 -24.73 -14.89
C ARG A 81 -0.82 -24.21 -13.43
N ARG A 82 -1.91 -24.41 -12.69
CA ARG A 82 -2.11 -23.89 -11.31
C ARG A 82 -2.06 -25.00 -10.25
N VAL A 83 -1.62 -24.64 -9.04
CA VAL A 83 -1.68 -25.51 -7.85
C VAL A 83 -3.03 -25.33 -7.15
N SER A 84 -3.73 -26.43 -6.92
CA SER A 84 -5.03 -26.49 -6.26
C SER A 84 -4.92 -26.99 -4.83
N TRP A 85 -5.93 -26.72 -4.00
CA TRP A 85 -6.05 -27.27 -2.65
C TRP A 85 -6.00 -28.81 -2.61
N TRP A 86 -6.44 -29.48 -3.69
CA TRP A 86 -6.31 -30.92 -3.84
C TRP A 86 -4.87 -31.41 -4.06
N ASP A 87 -3.98 -30.56 -4.59
CA ASP A 87 -2.57 -30.90 -4.77
C ASP A 87 -1.81 -30.80 -3.43
N VAL A 88 -2.30 -29.97 -2.51
CA VAL A 88 -1.82 -29.86 -1.12
C VAL A 88 -2.16 -31.13 -0.32
N LEU A 89 -3.38 -31.67 -0.51
CA LEU A 89 -3.82 -32.91 0.13
C LEU A 89 -3.12 -34.16 -0.42
N LYS A 90 -2.52 -34.10 -1.62
CA LYS A 90 -1.80 -35.23 -2.25
C LYS A 90 -0.29 -35.25 -1.96
N LEU A 91 0.12 -34.60 -0.86
CA LEU A 91 1.48 -34.52 -0.31
C LEU A 91 2.45 -33.65 -1.15
N GLY A 92 2.87 -32.47 -0.66
CA GLY A 92 4.08 -31.71 -1.06
C GLY A 92 4.05 -30.82 -2.32
N ASP A 93 5.09 -29.99 -2.52
CA ASP A 93 5.19 -29.04 -3.65
C ASP A 93 5.38 -29.76 -5.00
N PRO A 94 4.49 -29.60 -5.99
CA PRO A 94 4.62 -30.22 -7.31
C PRO A 94 5.78 -29.67 -8.16
N ARG A 95 6.40 -28.56 -7.75
CA ARG A 95 7.54 -27.91 -8.46
C ARG A 95 8.91 -28.37 -7.98
N ASP A 96 8.99 -29.03 -6.82
CA ASP A 96 10.17 -29.72 -6.29
C ASP A 96 9.76 -31.10 -5.73
N PRO A 97 9.30 -32.02 -6.62
CA PRO A 97 8.88 -33.35 -6.20
C PRO A 97 10.07 -34.19 -5.71
N ASP A 98 9.86 -35.01 -4.68
CA ASP A 98 10.84 -36.02 -4.28
C ASP A 98 10.99 -37.15 -5.30
N VAL A 99 12.08 -37.90 -5.20
CA VAL A 99 12.52 -38.90 -6.19
C VAL A 99 11.41 -39.89 -6.60
N LEU A 100 10.60 -40.36 -5.64
CA LEU A 100 9.49 -41.26 -5.92
C LEU A 100 8.41 -40.58 -6.77
N ARG A 101 8.07 -39.32 -6.48
CA ARG A 101 7.10 -38.55 -7.27
C ARG A 101 7.63 -38.18 -8.64
N GLN A 102 8.93 -37.87 -8.75
CA GLN A 102 9.57 -37.63 -10.04
C GLN A 102 9.33 -38.80 -11.00
N ARG A 103 9.47 -40.05 -10.50
CA ARG A 103 9.19 -41.26 -11.28
C ARG A 103 7.70 -41.37 -11.66
N VAL A 104 6.78 -41.10 -10.73
CA VAL A 104 5.33 -41.15 -11.00
C VAL A 104 4.91 -40.10 -12.03
N ILE A 105 5.41 -38.87 -11.91
CA ILE A 105 5.11 -37.78 -12.85
C ILE A 105 5.61 -38.14 -14.25
N LEU A 106 6.85 -38.61 -14.38
CA LEU A 106 7.39 -39.06 -15.67
C LEU A 106 6.56 -40.18 -16.31
N ALA A 107 6.07 -41.12 -15.50
CA ALA A 107 5.30 -42.26 -16.01
C ALA A 107 3.86 -41.90 -16.42
N ARG A 108 3.21 -40.97 -15.72
CA ARG A 108 1.78 -40.67 -15.91
C ARG A 108 1.49 -39.35 -16.62
N TRP A 109 2.40 -38.38 -16.53
CA TRP A 109 2.23 -37.01 -17.01
C TRP A 109 3.57 -36.43 -17.51
N PRO A 110 4.15 -36.99 -18.59
CA PRO A 110 5.44 -36.53 -19.12
C PRO A 110 5.39 -35.06 -19.58
N ASP A 111 4.23 -34.55 -19.95
CA ASP A 111 3.97 -33.14 -20.32
C ASP A 111 4.28 -32.13 -19.20
N ARG A 112 4.41 -32.61 -17.96
CA ARG A 112 4.75 -31.82 -16.77
C ARG A 112 6.25 -31.69 -16.52
N VAL A 113 7.09 -32.25 -17.40
CA VAL A 113 8.55 -32.21 -17.27
C VAL A 113 9.15 -31.55 -18.49
N ALA A 114 10.02 -30.57 -18.27
CA ALA A 114 10.80 -29.95 -19.33
C ALA A 114 12.25 -29.81 -18.89
N VAL A 115 13.19 -29.96 -19.82
CA VAL A 115 14.59 -29.62 -19.60
C VAL A 115 14.84 -28.26 -20.26
N VAL A 116 15.38 -27.31 -19.50
CA VAL A 116 15.67 -25.96 -19.99
C VAL A 116 17.16 -25.70 -19.95
N SER A 117 17.66 -25.02 -20.97
CA SER A 117 19.01 -24.47 -21.02
C SER A 117 18.97 -22.97 -20.74
N GLY A 118 19.80 -22.51 -19.81
CA GLY A 118 20.06 -21.09 -19.63
C GLY A 118 21.00 -20.55 -20.71
N GLU A 119 21.09 -19.22 -20.77
CA GLU A 119 22.09 -18.53 -21.56
C GLU A 119 23.51 -18.96 -21.12
N GLY A 120 24.29 -19.46 -22.07
CA GLY A 120 25.66 -19.90 -21.82
C GLY A 120 26.68 -18.76 -21.88
N ALA A 121 27.90 -19.02 -21.43
CA ALA A 121 29.01 -18.07 -21.49
C ALA A 121 30.34 -18.79 -21.72
N THR A 122 31.28 -18.11 -22.37
CA THR A 122 32.65 -18.61 -22.54
C THR A 122 33.48 -18.48 -21.26
N ALA A 123 34.52 -19.29 -21.09
CA ALA A 123 35.39 -19.20 -19.93
C ALA A 123 36.04 -17.81 -19.79
N GLU A 124 36.44 -17.20 -20.91
CA GLU A 124 36.99 -15.83 -20.92
C GLU A 124 35.98 -14.79 -20.40
N GLN A 125 34.73 -14.85 -20.86
CA GLN A 125 33.67 -13.97 -20.35
C GLN A 125 33.42 -14.19 -18.84
N LEU A 126 33.46 -15.44 -18.39
CA LEU A 126 33.28 -15.77 -16.97
C LEU A 126 34.45 -15.29 -16.10
N LEU A 127 35.68 -15.33 -16.62
CA LEU A 127 36.89 -14.91 -15.92
C LEU A 127 37.07 -13.38 -15.94
N ALA A 128 36.72 -12.71 -17.03
CA ALA A 128 36.70 -11.24 -17.12
C ALA A 128 35.74 -10.63 -16.10
N ASP A 129 34.51 -11.15 -16.03
CA ASP A 129 33.50 -10.69 -15.05
C ASP A 129 33.86 -11.09 -13.61
N ARG A 130 34.71 -12.11 -13.42
CA ARG A 130 35.27 -12.47 -12.10
C ARG A 130 36.31 -11.46 -11.61
N ALA A 131 37.09 -10.82 -12.49
CA ALA A 131 38.08 -9.83 -12.05
C ALA A 131 37.43 -8.67 -11.26
N THR A 132 36.15 -8.40 -11.51
CA THR A 132 35.30 -7.45 -10.77
C THR A 132 34.62 -8.03 -9.52
N SER A 133 34.66 -9.35 -9.27
CA SER A 133 33.98 -10.02 -8.15
C SER A 133 34.89 -11.02 -7.41
N SER A 134 35.20 -10.76 -6.14
CA SER A 134 36.17 -11.54 -5.33
C SER A 134 35.69 -12.92 -4.84
N SER A 135 34.52 -13.40 -5.27
CA SER A 135 33.89 -14.60 -4.68
C SER A 135 34.06 -15.87 -5.52
N PRO A 136 34.55 -16.99 -4.94
CA PRO A 136 34.62 -18.31 -5.59
C PRO A 136 33.28 -18.84 -6.15
N MET A 137 32.16 -18.36 -5.61
CA MET A 137 30.78 -18.74 -6.01
C MET A 137 30.28 -18.08 -7.31
N PHE A 138 31.06 -17.23 -7.96
CA PHE A 138 30.58 -16.37 -9.04
C PHE A 138 29.99 -17.14 -10.23
N ILE A 139 30.72 -18.13 -10.78
CA ILE A 139 30.30 -18.87 -11.97
C ILE A 139 29.02 -19.67 -11.69
N THR A 140 28.96 -20.36 -10.55
CA THR A 140 27.77 -21.10 -10.11
C THR A 140 26.54 -20.21 -9.99
N ARG A 141 26.68 -19.00 -9.44
CA ARG A 141 25.56 -18.04 -9.31
C ARG A 141 25.09 -17.51 -10.66
N ARG A 142 26.00 -17.21 -11.59
CA ARG A 142 25.64 -16.80 -12.95
C ARG A 142 24.87 -17.90 -13.67
N ALA A 143 25.32 -19.15 -13.55
CA ALA A 143 24.62 -20.31 -14.08
C ALA A 143 23.20 -20.44 -13.47
N TRP A 144 23.06 -20.31 -12.14
CA TRP A 144 21.75 -20.33 -11.49
C TRP A 144 20.83 -19.20 -11.95
N ARG A 145 21.34 -17.98 -12.15
CA ARG A 145 20.56 -16.83 -12.66
C ARG A 145 20.09 -17.08 -14.09
N ALA A 146 20.96 -17.61 -14.96
CA ALA A 146 20.61 -17.98 -16.33
C ALA A 146 19.52 -19.06 -16.36
N LEU A 147 19.62 -20.08 -15.49
CA LEU A 147 18.60 -21.11 -15.33
C LEU A 147 17.29 -20.57 -14.79
N ASP A 148 17.31 -19.65 -13.82
CA ASP A 148 16.11 -19.01 -13.30
C ASP A 148 15.44 -18.12 -14.37
N ARG A 149 16.19 -17.50 -15.29
CA ARG A 149 15.63 -16.78 -16.45
C ARG A 149 14.96 -17.74 -17.44
N ALA A 150 15.61 -18.85 -17.78
CA ALA A 150 15.06 -19.86 -18.67
C ALA A 150 13.81 -20.54 -18.08
N GLU A 151 13.83 -20.85 -16.78
CA GLU A 151 12.66 -21.39 -16.07
C GLU A 151 11.48 -20.39 -16.04
N ARG A 152 11.76 -19.08 -15.95
CA ARG A 152 10.74 -18.01 -16.05
C ARG A 152 10.14 -17.91 -17.44
N ALA A 153 10.94 -18.01 -18.50
CA ALA A 153 10.42 -18.03 -19.87
C ALA A 153 9.43 -19.18 -20.10
N LEU A 154 9.62 -20.31 -19.42
CA LEU A 154 8.71 -21.46 -19.47
C LEU A 154 7.49 -21.34 -18.54
N ARG A 155 7.65 -20.77 -17.33
CA ARG A 155 6.61 -20.75 -16.28
C ARG A 155 5.84 -19.42 -16.15
N GLY A 156 6.30 -18.35 -16.79
CA GLY A 156 5.77 -16.99 -16.62
C GLY A 156 6.44 -16.19 -15.50
N ASP A 157 6.15 -14.88 -15.46
CA ASP A 157 6.79 -13.89 -14.57
C ASP A 157 6.36 -14.02 -13.09
N ARG A 158 5.27 -14.76 -12.81
CA ARG A 158 4.64 -14.96 -11.48
C ARG A 158 5.62 -15.34 -10.36
N TYR A 159 6.77 -15.95 -10.67
CA TYR A 159 7.71 -16.49 -9.67
C TYR A 159 9.09 -15.82 -9.65
N LYS A 160 9.17 -14.52 -9.93
CA LYS A 160 10.39 -13.74 -9.68
C LYS A 160 10.67 -13.64 -8.16
N VAL A 161 11.50 -14.55 -7.64
CA VAL A 161 11.81 -14.70 -6.20
C VAL A 161 13.32 -14.55 -5.97
N PRO A 162 13.77 -13.82 -4.91
CA PRO A 162 15.19 -13.67 -4.61
C PRO A 162 15.77 -14.91 -3.92
N LYS A 163 15.92 -16.01 -4.65
CA LYS A 163 16.38 -17.31 -4.11
C LYS A 163 17.75 -17.25 -3.42
N PHE A 164 18.62 -16.33 -3.86
CA PHE A 164 20.01 -16.22 -3.42
C PHE A 164 20.32 -14.95 -2.62
N LEU A 165 19.30 -14.20 -2.18
CA LEU A 165 19.46 -12.92 -1.47
C LEU A 165 20.54 -12.97 -0.38
N HIS A 166 20.40 -13.92 0.55
CA HIS A 166 21.29 -14.00 1.70
C HIS A 166 22.71 -14.33 1.27
N GLU A 167 22.86 -15.24 0.32
CA GLU A 167 24.17 -15.62 -0.21
C GLU A 167 24.84 -14.46 -0.98
N GLU A 168 24.08 -13.75 -1.82
CA GLU A 168 24.58 -12.63 -2.63
C GLU A 168 24.95 -11.42 -1.78
N MET A 169 24.06 -11.00 -0.86
CA MET A 169 24.35 -9.88 0.03
C MET A 169 25.46 -10.20 1.04
N ALA A 170 25.45 -11.38 1.65
CA ALA A 170 26.43 -11.72 2.69
C ALA A 170 27.86 -11.96 2.15
N THR A 171 28.02 -12.04 0.83
CA THR A 171 29.31 -12.16 0.14
C THR A 171 29.66 -10.91 -0.66
N SER A 172 28.78 -9.90 -0.71
CA SER A 172 29.05 -8.65 -1.40
C SER A 172 30.16 -7.87 -0.68
N PRO A 173 31.22 -7.44 -1.40
CA PRO A 173 32.27 -6.60 -0.82
C PRO A 173 31.73 -5.31 -0.22
N GLU A 174 30.77 -4.66 -0.90
CA GLU A 174 30.12 -3.42 -0.44
C GLU A 174 29.38 -3.64 0.89
N PHE A 175 28.62 -4.74 0.98
CA PHE A 175 27.88 -5.09 2.19
C PHE A 175 28.82 -5.40 3.36
N LEU A 176 29.88 -6.17 3.12
CA LEU A 176 30.85 -6.54 4.15
C LEU A 176 31.66 -5.32 4.63
N ALA A 177 32.08 -4.45 3.71
CA ALA A 177 32.78 -3.22 4.05
C ALA A 177 31.90 -2.28 4.89
N GLY A 178 30.65 -2.06 4.48
CA GLY A 178 29.70 -1.26 5.23
C GLY A 178 29.38 -1.87 6.60
N ALA A 179 29.19 -3.19 6.70
CA ALA A 179 28.97 -3.87 7.97
C ALA A 179 30.14 -3.64 8.95
N LYS A 180 31.38 -3.72 8.47
CA LYS A 180 32.58 -3.43 9.28
C LYS A 180 32.63 -1.97 9.72
N ARG A 181 32.35 -1.02 8.82
CA ARG A 181 32.34 0.42 9.12
C ARG A 181 31.32 0.75 10.22
N TYR A 182 30.04 0.44 10.00
CA TYR A 182 28.97 0.72 10.96
C TYR A 182 29.06 -0.12 12.23
N GLY A 183 29.76 -1.27 12.18
CA GLY A 183 30.09 -2.06 13.36
C GLY A 183 31.18 -1.41 14.22
N ALA A 184 32.22 -0.87 13.58
CA ALA A 184 33.34 -0.20 14.27
C ALA A 184 32.87 1.07 15.01
N GLU A 185 31.94 1.84 14.43
CA GLU A 185 31.28 2.98 15.09
C GLU A 185 30.57 2.60 16.40
N ARG A 186 30.30 1.32 16.62
CA ARG A 186 29.66 0.77 17.82
C ARG A 186 30.63 -0.02 18.70
N GLY A 187 31.93 0.03 18.43
CA GLY A 187 32.96 -0.73 19.14
C GLY A 187 32.92 -2.24 18.90
N LEU A 188 32.28 -2.72 17.82
CA LEU A 188 32.24 -4.14 17.49
C LEU A 188 33.49 -4.57 16.71
N SER A 189 34.00 -5.77 17.00
CA SER A 189 35.03 -6.38 16.16
C SER A 189 34.49 -6.70 14.76
N PRO A 190 35.33 -6.74 13.71
CA PRO A 190 34.89 -7.01 12.34
C PRO A 190 34.06 -8.28 12.19
N HIS A 191 34.48 -9.37 12.86
CA HIS A 191 33.76 -10.64 12.83
C HIS A 191 32.37 -10.53 13.49
N THR A 192 32.28 -9.86 14.64
CA THR A 192 31.00 -9.65 15.34
C THR A 192 30.07 -8.75 14.54
N ALA A 193 30.60 -7.71 13.90
CA ALA A 193 29.85 -6.81 13.03
C ALA A 193 29.23 -7.56 11.83
N GLU A 194 30.01 -8.39 11.14
CA GLU A 194 29.51 -9.24 10.06
C GLU A 194 28.45 -10.23 10.54
N ALA A 195 28.69 -10.92 11.66
CA ALA A 195 27.74 -11.87 12.22
C ALA A 195 26.42 -11.18 12.59
N ARG A 196 26.49 -9.97 13.15
CA ARG A 196 25.33 -9.15 13.50
C ARG A 196 24.58 -8.65 12.26
N ALA A 197 25.29 -8.20 11.23
CA ALA A 197 24.69 -7.81 9.96
C ALA A 197 23.95 -8.98 9.29
N ARG A 198 24.54 -10.19 9.27
CA ARG A 198 23.88 -11.41 8.78
C ARG A 198 22.67 -11.82 9.63
N HIS A 199 22.69 -11.52 10.93
CA HIS A 199 21.54 -11.72 11.80
C HIS A 199 20.40 -10.75 11.45
N TYR A 200 20.69 -9.46 11.34
CA TYR A 200 19.70 -8.46 10.92
C TYR A 200 19.15 -8.73 9.53
N LEU A 201 19.98 -9.17 8.59
CA LEU A 201 19.52 -9.52 7.25
C LEU A 201 18.52 -10.69 7.30
N ARG A 202 18.76 -11.72 8.11
CA ARG A 202 17.82 -12.84 8.31
C ARG A 202 16.53 -12.41 9.00
N GLU A 203 16.62 -11.44 9.91
CA GLU A 203 15.47 -10.90 10.61
C GLU A 203 14.59 -10.02 9.71
N ILE A 204 15.21 -9.25 8.80
CA ILE A 204 14.51 -8.36 7.87
C ILE A 204 13.93 -9.18 6.72
N ALA A 205 14.78 -9.91 5.99
CA ALA A 205 14.46 -10.44 4.67
C ALA A 205 13.23 -11.36 4.62
N ALA A 206 12.52 -11.26 3.50
CA ALA A 206 11.47 -12.20 3.14
C ALA A 206 12.06 -13.55 2.69
N SER A 207 11.30 -14.64 2.87
CA SER A 207 11.70 -16.00 2.49
C SER A 207 10.69 -16.63 1.52
N HIS A 208 10.43 -15.94 0.42
CA HIS A 208 9.47 -16.31 -0.63
C HIS A 208 9.47 -17.81 -0.95
N SER A 209 8.28 -18.42 -0.93
CA SER A 209 8.05 -19.80 -1.33
C SER A 209 6.88 -19.85 -2.30
N PRO A 210 7.10 -20.18 -3.59
CA PRO A 210 6.04 -20.32 -4.60
C PRO A 210 4.85 -21.16 -4.13
N PHE A 211 5.13 -22.30 -3.48
CA PHE A 211 4.10 -23.18 -2.92
C PHE A 211 3.25 -22.50 -1.84
N VAL A 212 3.89 -21.81 -0.89
CA VAL A 212 3.17 -21.12 0.18
C VAL A 212 2.39 -19.94 -0.37
N ILE A 213 2.92 -19.24 -1.37
CA ILE A 213 2.21 -18.15 -2.05
C ILE A 213 0.92 -18.66 -2.68
N ASP A 214 0.96 -19.77 -3.43
CA ASP A 214 -0.25 -20.35 -4.02
C ASP A 214 -1.24 -20.84 -2.96
N LEU A 215 -0.75 -21.48 -1.88
CA LEU A 215 -1.59 -21.94 -0.78
C LEU A 215 -2.30 -20.76 -0.11
N VAL A 216 -1.55 -19.73 0.27
CA VAL A 216 -2.08 -18.55 0.95
C VAL A 216 -3.00 -17.76 0.01
N ALA A 217 -2.67 -17.64 -1.28
CA ALA A 217 -3.53 -16.98 -2.26
C ALA A 217 -4.90 -17.68 -2.40
N ASN A 218 -4.92 -19.01 -2.40
CA ASN A 218 -6.19 -19.76 -2.40
C ASN A 218 -7.00 -19.57 -1.11
N VAL A 219 -6.34 -19.49 0.06
CA VAL A 219 -7.01 -19.16 1.33
C VAL A 219 -7.57 -17.75 1.30
N ILE A 220 -6.80 -16.78 0.80
CA ILE A 220 -7.24 -15.40 0.62
C ILE A 220 -8.46 -15.35 -0.31
N HIS A 221 -8.40 -16.04 -1.45
CA HIS A 221 -9.52 -16.11 -2.40
C HIS A 221 -10.79 -16.64 -1.73
N TRP A 222 -10.66 -17.71 -0.94
CA TRP A 222 -11.77 -18.25 -0.17
C TRP A 222 -12.30 -17.23 0.85
N MET A 223 -11.43 -16.58 1.63
CA MET A 223 -11.81 -15.55 2.60
C MET A 223 -12.54 -14.37 1.94
N ILE A 224 -12.01 -13.86 0.83
CA ILE A 224 -12.62 -12.78 0.06
C ILE A 224 -13.98 -13.23 -0.44
N LYS A 225 -14.13 -14.42 -1.02
CA LYS A 225 -15.43 -14.94 -1.48
C LYS A 225 -16.46 -15.18 -0.37
N GLN A 226 -16.03 -15.38 0.87
CA GLN A 226 -16.97 -15.48 1.99
C GLN A 226 -17.56 -14.10 2.34
N GLY A 227 -16.70 -13.09 2.44
CA GLY A 227 -17.09 -11.76 2.94
C GLY A 227 -17.47 -10.75 1.87
N TYR A 228 -16.93 -10.87 0.67
CA TYR A 228 -17.05 -9.90 -0.43
C TYR A 228 -17.47 -10.58 -1.73
N GLY A 229 -18.12 -9.84 -2.62
CA GLY A 229 -18.59 -10.34 -3.92
C GLY A 229 -17.44 -10.51 -4.90
N ALA A 230 -16.95 -9.40 -5.44
CA ALA A 230 -15.85 -9.34 -6.40
C ALA A 230 -14.73 -8.39 -5.96
N VAL A 231 -13.52 -8.65 -6.46
CA VAL A 231 -12.41 -7.70 -6.46
C VAL A 231 -12.38 -7.04 -7.82
N LEU A 232 -12.81 -5.79 -7.90
CA LEU A 232 -12.94 -5.00 -9.12
C LEU A 232 -11.70 -4.13 -9.32
N TYR A 233 -11.10 -4.22 -10.50
CA TYR A 233 -9.91 -3.47 -10.89
C TYR A 233 -9.79 -3.40 -12.41
N ASP A 234 -9.08 -2.38 -12.89
CA ASP A 234 -8.80 -2.21 -14.32
C ASP A 234 -7.69 -3.16 -14.78
N ARG A 235 -8.05 -4.16 -15.59
CA ARG A 235 -7.12 -5.15 -16.15
C ARG A 235 -6.13 -4.55 -17.14
N GLN A 236 -6.53 -3.55 -17.92
CA GLN A 236 -5.62 -2.87 -18.84
C GLN A 236 -4.54 -2.15 -18.05
N ARG A 237 -4.94 -1.44 -16.98
CA ARG A 237 -3.98 -0.77 -16.11
C ARG A 237 -3.00 -1.72 -15.44
N VAL A 238 -3.46 -2.90 -15.03
CA VAL A 238 -2.60 -3.96 -14.49
C VAL A 238 -1.59 -4.46 -15.54
N ALA A 239 -2.01 -4.62 -16.80
CA ALA A 239 -1.13 -5.02 -17.89
C ALA A 239 -0.07 -3.96 -18.21
N GLU A 240 -0.44 -2.67 -18.22
CA GLU A 240 0.48 -1.54 -18.38
C GLU A 240 1.54 -1.53 -17.28
N LEU A 241 1.13 -1.67 -16.02
CA LEU A 241 2.05 -1.74 -14.88
C LEU A 241 2.99 -2.95 -15.02
N ASN A 242 2.49 -4.11 -15.47
CA ASN A 242 3.34 -5.27 -15.70
C ASN A 242 4.40 -5.02 -16.78
N ALA A 243 4.04 -4.33 -17.87
CA ALA A 243 4.98 -3.95 -18.92
C ALA A 243 6.10 -3.04 -18.35
N ILE A 244 5.72 -2.00 -17.60
CA ILE A 244 6.69 -1.11 -16.92
C ILE A 244 7.58 -1.92 -15.97
N GLY A 245 7.01 -2.85 -15.20
CA GLY A 245 7.73 -3.67 -14.23
C GLY A 245 8.76 -4.64 -14.82
N ARG A 246 8.76 -4.87 -16.13
CA ARG A 246 9.80 -5.63 -16.84
C ARG A 246 11.05 -4.79 -17.05
N GLU A 247 10.88 -3.49 -17.26
CA GLU A 247 11.97 -2.55 -17.56
C GLU A 247 12.47 -1.86 -16.29
N LEU A 248 11.56 -1.43 -15.42
CA LEU A 248 11.86 -0.61 -14.24
C LEU A 248 11.34 -1.25 -12.94
N PRO A 249 11.99 -0.99 -11.78
CA PRO A 249 11.48 -1.38 -10.47
C PRO A 249 10.15 -0.68 -10.15
N LEU A 250 9.17 -1.46 -9.70
CA LEU A 250 7.88 -0.94 -9.23
C LEU A 250 7.81 -0.93 -7.72
N VAL A 251 7.27 0.15 -7.18
CA VAL A 251 7.01 0.34 -5.76
C VAL A 251 5.54 0.65 -5.55
N PHE A 252 4.76 -0.31 -5.04
CA PHE A 252 3.33 -0.14 -4.78
C PHE A 252 3.11 0.57 -3.43
N LEU A 253 2.38 1.68 -3.47
CA LEU A 253 2.13 2.56 -2.32
C LEU A 253 0.62 2.66 -2.05
N PRO A 254 0.01 1.63 -1.45
CA PRO A 254 -1.40 1.66 -1.07
C PRO A 254 -1.70 2.58 0.11
N ALA A 255 -2.88 3.21 0.06
CA ALA A 255 -3.51 3.73 1.27
C ALA A 255 -3.88 2.59 2.22
N HIS A 256 -3.75 2.81 3.53
CA HIS A 256 -4.07 1.77 4.51
C HIS A 256 -5.43 2.01 5.16
N ARG A 257 -6.42 1.18 4.80
CA ARG A 257 -7.81 1.27 5.25
C ARG A 257 -8.27 0.03 6.02
N SER A 258 -7.78 -1.15 5.64
CA SER A 258 -8.19 -2.44 6.20
C SER A 258 -7.02 -3.42 6.31
N ASN A 259 -7.14 -4.40 7.21
CA ASN A 259 -6.18 -5.51 7.25
C ASN A 259 -6.25 -6.41 6.01
N LEU A 260 -7.34 -6.30 5.25
CA LEU A 260 -7.52 -7.00 3.98
C LEU A 260 -6.81 -6.34 2.81
N ASP A 261 -6.26 -5.12 2.95
CA ASP A 261 -5.64 -4.38 1.85
C ASP A 261 -4.52 -5.20 1.19
N ARG A 262 -3.60 -5.68 2.03
CA ARG A 262 -2.48 -6.52 1.61
C ARG A 262 -2.97 -7.81 0.97
N LEU A 263 -4.00 -8.44 1.53
CA LEU A 263 -4.52 -9.70 1.02
C LEU A 263 -5.18 -9.50 -0.34
N SER A 264 -5.93 -8.41 -0.51
CA SER A 264 -6.64 -8.07 -1.74
C SER A 264 -5.66 -7.76 -2.87
N LEU A 265 -4.62 -6.97 -2.59
CA LEU A 265 -3.57 -6.70 -3.56
C LEU A 265 -2.75 -7.96 -3.90
N GLN A 266 -2.42 -8.77 -2.89
CA GLN A 266 -1.73 -10.06 -3.10
C GLN A 266 -2.56 -11.00 -3.99
N PHE A 267 -3.88 -11.08 -3.76
CA PHE A 267 -4.80 -11.87 -4.55
C PHE A 267 -4.87 -11.35 -6.00
N LEU A 268 -5.03 -10.04 -6.20
CA LEU A 268 -5.04 -9.43 -7.54
C LEU A 268 -3.77 -9.77 -8.31
N LYS A 269 -2.59 -9.62 -7.70
CA LYS A 269 -1.32 -9.95 -8.37
C LYS A 269 -1.23 -11.43 -8.72
N TRP A 270 -1.67 -12.30 -7.81
CA TRP A 270 -1.71 -13.74 -8.06
C TRP A 270 -2.65 -14.11 -9.19
N GLU A 271 -3.85 -13.52 -9.23
CA GLU A 271 -4.86 -13.75 -10.28
C GLU A 271 -4.37 -13.32 -11.67
N ASN A 272 -3.54 -12.28 -11.75
CA ASN A 272 -3.00 -11.72 -13.00
C ASN A 272 -1.57 -12.19 -13.35
N ASP A 273 -1.10 -13.30 -12.77
CA ASP A 273 0.22 -13.87 -13.08
C ASP A 273 1.42 -12.92 -12.80
N LEU A 274 1.23 -11.94 -11.91
CA LEU A 274 2.26 -10.97 -11.57
C LEU A 274 3.20 -11.47 -10.46
N PRO A 275 4.47 -11.01 -10.44
CA PRO A 275 5.37 -11.31 -9.34
C PRO A 275 4.80 -10.85 -7.97
N PRO A 276 4.99 -11.62 -6.89
CA PRO A 276 4.60 -11.21 -5.54
C PRO A 276 5.37 -9.95 -5.10
N ASN A 277 4.73 -9.12 -4.28
CA ASN A 277 5.37 -7.96 -3.68
C ASN A 277 6.24 -8.36 -2.48
N HIS A 278 7.35 -7.65 -2.31
CA HIS A 278 8.08 -7.60 -1.06
C HIS A 278 7.43 -6.53 -0.19
N THR A 279 6.59 -6.96 0.75
CA THR A 279 5.79 -6.04 1.57
C THR A 279 6.49 -5.72 2.89
N ALA A 280 6.65 -4.43 3.21
CA ALA A 280 7.15 -4.01 4.51
C ALA A 280 6.08 -4.26 5.61
N GLY A 281 6.43 -5.03 6.63
CA GLY A 281 5.56 -5.32 7.78
C GLY A 281 6.19 -4.92 9.10
N GLY A 282 5.38 -4.43 10.05
CA GLY A 282 5.87 -4.18 11.41
C GLY A 282 6.19 -5.47 12.14
N ILE A 283 7.31 -5.53 12.87
CA ILE A 283 7.74 -6.74 13.60
C ILE A 283 6.70 -7.26 14.61
N ASN A 284 5.77 -6.41 15.06
CA ASN A 284 4.63 -6.79 15.91
C ASN A 284 3.73 -7.87 15.29
N MET A 285 3.73 -8.03 13.97
CA MET A 285 2.96 -9.07 13.28
C MET A 285 3.74 -10.40 13.15
N ASN A 286 4.99 -10.47 13.61
CA ASN A 286 5.84 -11.65 13.52
C ASN A 286 5.65 -12.59 14.72
N PHE A 287 4.44 -13.11 14.94
CA PHE A 287 4.15 -14.10 15.97
C PHE A 287 3.95 -15.51 15.36
N PHE A 288 4.33 -16.55 16.08
CA PHE A 288 4.11 -17.93 15.63
C PHE A 288 2.62 -18.29 15.70
N PRO A 289 2.02 -18.97 14.69
CA PRO A 289 2.62 -19.47 13.44
C PRO A 289 2.53 -18.51 12.24
N VAL A 290 1.87 -17.36 12.38
CA VAL A 290 1.55 -16.43 11.27
C VAL A 290 2.81 -15.80 10.66
N GLY A 291 3.75 -15.34 11.49
CA GLY A 291 4.99 -14.68 11.09
C GLY A 291 5.79 -15.48 10.04
N PRO A 292 6.21 -16.72 10.34
CA PRO A 292 6.90 -17.57 9.38
C PRO A 292 6.12 -17.82 8.07
N LEU A 293 4.79 -17.89 8.13
CA LEU A 293 3.95 -18.08 6.94
C LEU A 293 3.97 -16.83 6.04
N VAL A 294 3.77 -15.64 6.61
CA VAL A 294 3.74 -14.39 5.83
C VAL A 294 5.12 -13.97 5.32
N ARG A 295 6.22 -14.35 6.00
CA ARG A 295 7.58 -14.20 5.43
C ARG A 295 7.73 -14.94 4.11
N ARG A 296 7.08 -16.10 4.00
CA ARG A 296 7.11 -16.94 2.80
C ARG A 296 6.21 -16.42 1.68
N THR A 297 5.32 -15.49 1.98
CA THR A 297 4.53 -14.80 0.95
C THR A 297 5.15 -13.48 0.49
N GLY A 298 6.27 -13.06 1.08
CA GLY A 298 7.00 -11.85 0.68
C GLY A 298 7.09 -10.74 1.73
N VAL A 299 6.55 -10.94 2.93
CA VAL A 299 6.65 -9.94 3.99
C VAL A 299 8.06 -9.89 4.57
N PHE A 300 8.67 -8.71 4.56
CA PHE A 300 9.92 -8.42 5.28
C PHE A 300 9.60 -7.54 6.49
N PHE A 301 10.24 -7.83 7.63
CA PHE A 301 9.87 -7.19 8.88
C PHE A 301 10.81 -6.04 9.24
N ILE A 302 10.21 -4.91 9.61
CA ILE A 302 10.92 -3.72 10.07
C ILE A 302 10.58 -3.40 11.52
N HIS A 303 11.56 -2.89 12.26
CA HIS A 303 11.35 -2.36 13.60
C HIS A 303 10.61 -1.04 13.54
N ARG A 304 9.73 -0.77 14.53
CA ARG A 304 8.99 0.51 14.61
C ARG A 304 9.91 1.71 14.89
N SER A 305 11.01 1.48 15.60
CA SER A 305 12.06 2.46 15.84
C SER A 305 13.39 1.73 15.90
N PHE A 306 14.38 2.26 15.20
CA PHE A 306 15.77 1.82 15.23
C PHE A 306 16.68 3.04 15.42
N LYS A 307 16.19 4.08 16.13
CA LYS A 307 16.98 5.26 16.48
C LYS A 307 18.26 4.83 17.19
N GLY A 308 19.39 5.32 16.68
CA GLY A 308 20.72 4.98 17.19
C GLY A 308 21.23 3.59 16.79
N ASN A 309 20.57 2.83 15.90
CA ASN A 309 21.09 1.56 15.35
C ASN A 309 21.45 1.67 13.86
N ASP A 310 22.59 2.27 13.57
CA ASP A 310 23.02 2.56 12.19
C ASP A 310 23.46 1.31 11.43
N LEU A 311 23.94 0.27 12.12
CA LEU A 311 24.20 -1.04 11.50
C LEU A 311 22.91 -1.67 10.98
N TYR A 312 21.82 -1.63 11.76
CA TYR A 312 20.51 -2.11 11.28
C TYR A 312 20.00 -1.27 10.10
N ARG A 313 20.13 0.06 10.19
CA ARG A 313 19.76 0.99 9.12
C ARG A 313 20.48 0.66 7.81
N PHE A 314 21.79 0.45 7.88
CA PHE A 314 22.62 0.05 6.75
C PHE A 314 22.17 -1.27 6.13
N VAL A 315 21.88 -2.29 6.95
CA VAL A 315 21.42 -3.60 6.46
C VAL A 315 20.06 -3.48 5.77
N LEU A 316 19.14 -2.70 6.34
CA LEU A 316 17.84 -2.44 5.73
C LEU A 316 17.97 -1.69 4.40
N LYS A 317 18.79 -0.63 4.35
CA LYS A 317 19.08 0.10 3.10
C LYS A 317 19.65 -0.83 2.03
N SER A 318 20.66 -1.62 2.40
CA SER A 318 21.30 -2.58 1.48
C SER A 318 20.30 -3.61 0.94
N TYR A 319 19.32 -4.01 1.75
CA TYR A 319 18.26 -4.92 1.33
C TYR A 319 17.30 -4.26 0.34
N ILE A 320 16.92 -3.00 0.56
CA ILE A 320 16.12 -2.23 -0.40
C ILE A 320 16.91 -2.02 -1.70
N ASP A 321 18.19 -1.67 -1.63
CA ASP A 321 19.07 -1.52 -2.80
C ASP A 321 19.08 -2.79 -3.65
N TYR A 322 19.26 -3.95 -3.01
CA TYR A 322 19.19 -5.24 -3.70
C TYR A 322 17.84 -5.46 -4.40
N LEU A 323 16.72 -5.12 -3.75
CA LEU A 323 15.39 -5.31 -4.33
C LEU A 323 15.15 -4.40 -5.53
N ILE A 324 15.60 -3.13 -5.46
CA ILE A 324 15.53 -2.18 -6.56
C ILE A 324 16.42 -2.62 -7.72
N GLU A 325 17.70 -2.93 -7.47
CA GLU A 325 18.67 -3.33 -8.50
C GLU A 325 18.20 -4.57 -9.28
N ASN A 326 17.59 -5.54 -8.58
CA ASN A 326 17.06 -6.76 -9.20
C ASN A 326 15.61 -6.61 -9.68
N ARG A 327 15.01 -5.41 -9.60
CA ARG A 327 13.64 -5.07 -9.99
C ARG A 327 12.59 -5.97 -9.33
N PHE A 328 12.77 -6.32 -8.07
CA PHE A 328 11.76 -7.01 -7.29
C PHE A 328 10.70 -6.00 -6.83
N PRO A 329 9.40 -6.23 -7.10
CA PRO A 329 8.36 -5.29 -6.68
C PRO A 329 8.35 -5.09 -5.17
N LEU A 330 8.32 -3.83 -4.74
CA LEU A 330 8.18 -3.43 -3.34
C LEU A 330 6.75 -3.00 -3.03
N GLU A 331 6.33 -3.16 -1.79
CA GLU A 331 5.06 -2.64 -1.30
C GLU A 331 5.21 -2.14 0.14
N TRP A 332 4.72 -0.94 0.42
CA TRP A 332 4.50 -0.51 1.81
C TRP A 332 3.43 0.57 1.90
N TYR A 333 2.88 0.74 3.10
CA TYR A 333 1.89 1.77 3.40
C TYR A 333 2.60 3.02 3.88
N MET A 334 2.61 4.09 3.09
CA MET A 334 3.32 5.32 3.45
C MET A 334 2.78 5.96 4.73
N GLU A 335 1.49 5.78 5.02
CA GLU A 335 0.82 6.26 6.23
C GLU A 335 1.39 5.63 7.53
N GLY A 336 2.02 4.46 7.45
CA GLY A 336 2.54 3.70 8.58
C GLY A 336 1.49 3.02 9.47
N GLY A 337 0.20 3.25 9.20
CA GLY A 337 -0.91 2.63 9.91
C GLY A 337 -2.25 2.86 9.22
N ARG A 338 -3.27 2.10 9.64
CA ARG A 338 -4.64 2.19 9.13
C ARG A 338 -5.29 3.51 9.53
N SER A 339 -5.94 4.18 8.58
CA SER A 339 -6.76 5.35 8.89
C SER A 339 -8.03 4.96 9.64
N ARG A 340 -8.38 5.74 10.66
CA ARG A 340 -9.57 5.57 11.49
C ARG A 340 -10.68 6.56 11.17
N SER A 341 -10.37 7.59 10.38
CA SER A 341 -11.32 8.62 9.95
C SER A 341 -11.68 8.52 8.46
N GLY A 342 -11.15 7.52 7.75
CA GLY A 342 -11.31 7.34 6.31
C GLY A 342 -10.38 8.23 5.47
N LYS A 343 -9.77 9.27 6.07
CA LYS A 343 -8.85 10.20 5.37
C LYS A 343 -7.44 9.63 5.26
N LEU A 344 -6.69 10.06 4.25
CA LEU A 344 -5.27 9.74 4.15
C LEU A 344 -4.48 10.36 5.31
N LEU A 345 -3.55 9.61 5.89
CA LEU A 345 -2.64 10.09 6.94
C LEU A 345 -1.35 10.67 6.35
N PRO A 346 -0.63 11.55 7.08
CA PRO A 346 0.67 12.07 6.65
C PRO A 346 1.67 10.96 6.31
N PRO A 347 2.34 11.04 5.14
CA PRO A 347 3.29 10.01 4.72
C PRO A 347 4.54 9.99 5.62
N LYS A 348 5.10 8.80 5.80
CA LYS A 348 6.40 8.55 6.44
C LYS A 348 7.45 8.30 5.37
N TYR A 349 8.48 9.13 5.36
CA TYR A 349 9.46 9.15 4.27
C TYR A 349 10.60 8.14 4.38
N GLY A 350 10.70 7.36 5.47
CA GLY A 350 11.91 6.58 5.78
C GLY A 350 12.27 5.48 4.78
N LEU A 351 11.30 4.75 4.22
CA LEU A 351 11.59 3.77 3.14
C LEU A 351 11.72 4.48 1.79
N LEU A 352 10.98 5.57 1.59
CA LEU A 352 11.04 6.37 0.37
C LEU A 352 12.43 7.00 0.19
N SER A 353 13.07 7.45 1.26
CA SER A 353 14.45 7.97 1.21
C SER A 353 15.42 6.90 0.72
N TYR A 354 15.27 5.64 1.15
CA TYR A 354 16.14 4.57 0.66
C TYR A 354 15.93 4.26 -0.81
N VAL A 355 14.69 4.38 -1.32
CA VAL A 355 14.42 4.24 -2.76
C VAL A 355 15.08 5.37 -3.55
N VAL A 356 14.98 6.62 -3.09
CA VAL A 356 15.65 7.77 -3.71
C VAL A 356 17.16 7.62 -3.66
N ASP A 357 17.72 7.19 -2.53
CA ASP A 357 19.16 6.93 -2.37
C ASP A 357 19.64 5.82 -3.32
N SER A 358 18.81 4.78 -3.54
CA SER A 358 19.11 3.69 -4.46
C SER A 358 19.22 4.18 -5.90
N TRP A 359 18.27 5.02 -6.32
CA TRP A 359 18.31 5.68 -7.61
C TRP A 359 19.53 6.60 -7.76
N LYS A 360 19.81 7.46 -6.76
CA LYS A 360 21.00 8.33 -6.73
C LYS A 360 22.32 7.55 -6.79
N SER A 361 22.33 6.33 -6.26
CA SER A 361 23.48 5.43 -6.28
C SER A 361 23.55 4.60 -7.57
N GLU A 362 22.78 4.97 -8.60
CA GLU A 362 22.74 4.35 -9.93
C GLU A 362 22.41 2.84 -9.90
N LYS A 363 21.69 2.38 -8.86
CA LYS A 363 21.23 0.99 -8.77
C LYS A 363 20.08 0.69 -9.76
N SER A 364 19.43 1.72 -10.29
CA SER A 364 18.43 1.66 -11.35
C SER A 364 18.39 3.01 -12.08
N GLU A 365 18.11 3.00 -13.38
CA GLU A 365 17.94 4.23 -14.18
C GLU A 365 16.79 5.11 -13.65
N ASP A 366 15.71 4.47 -13.23
CA ASP A 366 14.57 5.10 -12.56
C ASP A 366 13.86 4.09 -11.65
N VAL A 367 12.97 4.58 -10.79
CA VAL A 367 12.05 3.78 -9.97
C VAL A 367 10.64 4.35 -10.12
N MET A 368 9.67 3.48 -10.38
CA MET A 368 8.28 3.89 -10.57
C MET A 368 7.48 3.66 -9.29
N LEU A 369 7.06 4.74 -8.65
CA LEU A 369 6.18 4.70 -7.48
C LEU A 369 4.73 4.60 -7.97
N VAL A 370 4.04 3.51 -7.64
CA VAL A 370 2.68 3.21 -8.08
C VAL A 370 1.69 3.55 -6.96
N PRO A 371 0.91 4.65 -7.08
CA PRO A 371 -0.13 4.99 -6.11
C PRO A 371 -1.25 3.94 -6.19
N VAL A 372 -1.70 3.39 -5.05
CA VAL A 372 -2.78 2.40 -5.02
C VAL A 372 -3.90 2.85 -4.09
N SER A 373 -5.14 2.86 -4.58
CA SER A 373 -6.34 3.02 -3.77
C SER A 373 -7.07 1.70 -3.65
N ILE A 374 -7.41 1.33 -2.41
CA ILE A 374 -8.20 0.14 -2.08
C ILE A 374 -9.39 0.61 -1.26
N VAL A 375 -10.60 0.43 -1.80
CA VAL A 375 -11.85 0.87 -1.19
C VAL A 375 -12.80 -0.31 -1.09
N TYR A 376 -13.56 -0.37 -0.02
CA TYR A 376 -14.54 -1.41 0.25
C TYR A 376 -15.92 -0.78 0.33
N ASP A 377 -16.94 -1.47 -0.16
CA ASP A 377 -18.33 -1.03 0.06
C ASP A 377 -18.67 -0.99 1.56
N GLN A 378 -18.18 -1.97 2.33
CA GLN A 378 -18.21 -1.97 3.78
C GLN A 378 -16.88 -2.46 4.38
N ILE A 379 -16.49 -1.88 5.53
CA ILE A 379 -15.30 -2.33 6.27
C ILE A 379 -15.73 -3.03 7.55
N GLN A 380 -15.21 -4.25 7.75
CA GLN A 380 -15.50 -5.09 8.92
C GLN A 380 -15.07 -4.47 10.26
N ASP A 381 -14.02 -3.65 10.28
CA ASP A 381 -13.37 -3.13 11.49
C ASP A 381 -14.05 -1.84 12.05
N LEU A 382 -15.10 -1.32 11.43
CA LEU A 382 -15.69 0.00 11.75
C LEU A 382 -16.08 0.19 13.22
N GLY A 383 -16.55 -0.87 13.89
CA GLY A 383 -16.83 -0.84 15.33
C GLY A 383 -15.61 -0.45 16.14
N SER A 384 -14.49 -1.16 15.96
CA SER A 384 -13.23 -0.87 16.66
C SER A 384 -12.70 0.54 16.38
N TYR A 385 -12.94 1.07 15.17
CA TYR A 385 -12.48 2.42 14.82
C TYR A 385 -13.30 3.49 15.53
N THR A 386 -14.59 3.20 15.76
CA THR A 386 -15.49 4.04 16.55
C THR A 386 -15.06 4.06 18.01
N ASP A 387 -14.75 2.89 18.57
CA ASP A 387 -14.29 2.77 19.96
C ASP A 387 -12.97 3.54 20.17
N GLU A 388 -12.01 3.42 19.24
CA GLU A 388 -10.78 4.22 19.23
C GLU A 388 -11.08 5.73 19.11
N ALA A 389 -12.06 6.14 18.28
CA ALA A 389 -12.47 7.54 18.13
C ALA A 389 -13.03 8.12 19.44
N GLN A 390 -13.66 7.29 20.27
CA GLN A 390 -14.21 7.63 21.58
C GLN A 390 -13.19 7.51 22.72
N GLY A 391 -11.90 7.28 22.42
CA GLY A 391 -10.84 7.20 23.41
C GLY A 391 -10.50 5.79 23.88
N GLY A 392 -11.04 4.76 23.22
CA GLY A 392 -10.64 3.38 23.40
C GLY A 392 -9.17 3.13 22.99
N SER A 393 -8.57 2.07 23.52
CA SER A 393 -7.20 1.69 23.16
C SER A 393 -7.16 0.88 21.87
N LYS A 394 -6.05 0.98 21.13
CA LYS A 394 -5.84 0.21 19.90
C LYS A 394 -5.76 -1.29 20.22
N GLU A 395 -6.65 -2.09 19.64
CA GLU A 395 -6.56 -3.55 19.76
C GLU A 395 -5.28 -4.09 19.10
N GLY A 396 -4.58 -4.97 19.81
CA GLY A 396 -3.41 -5.66 19.28
C GLY A 396 -3.80 -6.69 18.22
N GLU A 397 -3.11 -6.67 17.07
CA GLU A 397 -3.22 -7.69 16.03
C GLU A 397 -2.65 -9.01 16.56
N SER A 398 -3.54 -9.86 17.09
CA SER A 398 -3.22 -11.16 17.70
C SER A 398 -3.76 -12.32 16.87
N PHE A 399 -3.34 -13.55 17.19
CA PHE A 399 -3.87 -14.75 16.53
C PHE A 399 -5.39 -14.93 16.75
N SER A 400 -5.88 -14.63 17.95
CA SER A 400 -7.31 -14.67 18.27
C SER A 400 -8.09 -13.60 17.48
N TRP A 401 -7.50 -12.42 17.28
CA TRP A 401 -8.06 -11.40 16.40
C TRP A 401 -8.17 -11.90 14.95
N ALA A 402 -7.15 -12.57 14.40
CA ALA A 402 -7.19 -13.11 13.04
C ALA A 402 -8.28 -14.18 12.86
N LEU A 403 -8.50 -15.04 13.86
CA LEU A 403 -9.59 -16.03 13.85
C LEU A 403 -10.97 -15.37 13.90
N LYS A 404 -11.15 -14.35 14.75
CA LYS A 404 -12.40 -13.57 14.82
C LYS A 404 -12.70 -12.89 13.48
N MET A 405 -11.68 -12.33 12.83
CA MET A 405 -11.80 -11.73 11.49
C MET A 405 -12.31 -12.73 10.46
N ILE A 406 -11.78 -13.96 10.43
CA ILE A 406 -12.28 -15.01 9.52
C ILE A 406 -13.74 -15.35 9.82
N GLY A 407 -14.12 -15.38 11.10
CA GLY A 407 -15.51 -15.60 11.52
C GLY A 407 -16.47 -14.48 11.11
N SER A 408 -16.04 -13.21 11.18
CA SER A 408 -16.87 -12.06 10.82
C SER A 408 -17.12 -11.97 9.31
N LEU A 409 -16.20 -12.48 8.48
CA LEU A 409 -16.33 -12.57 7.02
C LEU A 409 -17.46 -13.50 6.54
N ARG A 410 -18.28 -14.09 7.42
CA ARG A 410 -19.50 -14.82 7.02
C ARG A 410 -20.64 -13.90 6.58
N ARG A 411 -20.54 -12.60 6.83
CA ARG A 411 -21.51 -11.59 6.37
C ARG A 411 -21.05 -10.99 5.04
N ARG A 412 -21.99 -10.58 4.19
CA ARG A 412 -21.67 -9.89 2.94
C ARG A 412 -21.32 -8.42 3.23
N TYR A 413 -20.16 -7.97 2.78
CA TYR A 413 -19.60 -6.62 2.95
C TYR A 413 -19.55 -5.84 1.61
N GLY A 414 -20.11 -6.39 0.53
CA GLY A 414 -20.11 -5.79 -0.81
C GLY A 414 -18.85 -6.15 -1.60
N ASP A 415 -18.38 -5.27 -2.47
CA ASP A 415 -17.22 -5.49 -3.34
C ASP A 415 -15.97 -4.74 -2.84
N ILE A 416 -14.80 -5.19 -3.34
CA ILE A 416 -13.50 -4.55 -3.10
C ILE A 416 -13.07 -3.88 -4.40
N HIS A 417 -12.78 -2.59 -4.36
CA HIS A 417 -12.40 -1.77 -5.51
C HIS A 417 -10.93 -1.40 -5.41
N ILE A 418 -10.10 -1.85 -6.35
CA ILE A 418 -8.67 -1.55 -6.41
C ILE A 418 -8.40 -0.68 -7.64
N ARG A 419 -7.82 0.50 -7.43
CA ARG A 419 -7.43 1.43 -8.49
C ARG A 419 -5.96 1.80 -8.37
N PHE A 420 -5.32 1.95 -9.53
CA PHE A 420 -3.92 2.34 -9.63
C PHE A 420 -3.81 3.75 -10.22
N GLY A 421 -3.14 4.64 -9.50
CA GLY A 421 -2.79 5.98 -10.00
C GLY A 421 -1.76 5.92 -11.13
N GLU A 422 -1.50 7.07 -11.74
CA GLU A 422 -0.35 7.21 -12.63
C GLU A 422 0.96 7.01 -11.88
N PRO A 423 1.84 6.09 -12.31
CA PRO A 423 3.14 5.92 -11.69
C PRO A 423 3.93 7.24 -11.66
N VAL A 424 4.55 7.52 -10.52
CA VAL A 424 5.43 8.68 -10.32
C VAL A 424 6.87 8.22 -10.54
N SER A 425 7.52 8.79 -11.55
CA SER A 425 8.95 8.59 -11.79
C SER A 425 9.76 9.33 -10.71
N VAL A 426 10.63 8.59 -10.01
CA VAL A 426 11.55 9.20 -9.03
C VAL A 426 12.53 10.13 -9.75
N ALA A 427 13.10 9.70 -10.88
CA ALA A 427 14.06 10.48 -11.64
C ALA A 427 13.48 11.81 -12.14
N LYS A 428 12.29 11.78 -12.75
CA LYS A 428 11.62 12.98 -13.27
C LYS A 428 11.26 13.95 -12.15
N THR A 429 10.68 13.45 -11.06
CA THR A 429 10.26 14.33 -9.96
C THR A 429 11.47 14.91 -9.24
N MET A 430 12.52 14.12 -8.98
CA MET A 430 13.72 14.59 -8.26
C MET A 430 14.63 15.50 -9.09
N SER A 431 14.65 15.36 -10.42
CA SER A 431 15.50 16.19 -11.31
C SER A 431 14.97 17.61 -11.53
N VAL A 432 13.67 17.83 -11.33
CA VAL A 432 13.02 19.14 -11.49
C VAL A 432 13.17 20.02 -10.25
N VAL A 433 13.51 19.45 -9.08
CA VAL A 433 13.58 20.19 -7.83
C VAL A 433 15.01 20.57 -7.45
N ASP A 434 15.12 21.67 -6.71
CA ASP A 434 16.35 22.35 -6.34
C ASP A 434 17.40 21.40 -5.70
N LYS A 435 18.64 21.46 -6.17
CA LYS A 435 19.71 20.50 -5.83
C LYS A 435 20.22 20.61 -4.38
N GLY A 436 19.67 21.52 -3.58
CA GLY A 436 20.11 21.82 -2.22
C GLY A 436 19.21 21.35 -1.07
N ASP A 437 17.97 20.87 -1.33
CA ASP A 437 17.00 20.54 -0.27
C ASP A 437 16.36 19.15 -0.48
N ASP A 438 17.16 18.11 -0.28
CA ASP A 438 16.73 16.71 -0.40
C ASP A 438 15.53 16.36 0.48
N ALA A 439 15.40 16.98 1.65
CA ALA A 439 14.30 16.71 2.58
C ALA A 439 12.97 17.23 2.05
N ASN A 440 12.96 18.45 1.50
CA ASN A 440 11.77 19.02 0.88
C ASN A 440 11.41 18.30 -0.43
N ASN A 441 12.41 17.91 -1.22
CA ASN A 441 12.20 17.16 -2.46
C ASN A 441 11.55 15.80 -2.19
N LEU A 442 12.03 15.10 -1.15
CA LEU A 442 11.44 13.86 -0.67
C LEU A 442 10.00 14.04 -0.17
N ALA A 443 9.74 15.16 0.53
CA ALA A 443 8.39 15.49 0.99
C ALA A 443 7.43 15.73 -0.19
N LYS A 444 7.86 16.51 -1.20
CA LYS A 444 7.09 16.74 -2.43
C LYS A 444 6.78 15.43 -3.17
N LEU A 445 7.77 14.55 -3.31
CA LEU A 445 7.58 13.23 -3.93
C LEU A 445 6.53 12.38 -3.18
N GLY A 446 6.63 12.33 -1.84
CA GLY A 446 5.65 11.61 -1.03
C GLY A 446 4.24 12.23 -1.09
N LEU A 447 4.13 13.56 -1.09
CA LEU A 447 2.86 14.26 -1.24
C LEU A 447 2.22 14.02 -2.62
N GLU A 448 3.01 14.03 -3.69
CA GLU A 448 2.55 13.74 -5.05
C GLU A 448 1.94 12.33 -5.15
N VAL A 449 2.59 11.33 -4.57
CA VAL A 449 2.03 9.97 -4.51
C VAL A 449 0.71 9.98 -3.74
N MET A 450 0.65 10.60 -2.56
CA MET A 450 -0.58 10.63 -1.76
C MET A 450 -1.71 11.38 -2.47
N HIS A 451 -1.41 12.45 -3.19
CA HIS A 451 -2.35 13.18 -4.04
C HIS A 451 -2.91 12.26 -5.13
N ARG A 452 -2.06 11.51 -5.84
CA ARG A 452 -2.52 10.54 -6.86
C ARG A 452 -3.33 9.40 -6.27
N VAL A 453 -3.02 8.91 -5.06
CA VAL A 453 -3.87 7.95 -4.34
C VAL A 453 -5.26 8.55 -4.09
N ALA A 454 -5.32 9.79 -3.60
CA ALA A 454 -6.58 10.49 -3.34
C ALA A 454 -7.38 10.67 -4.65
N ALA A 455 -6.73 11.11 -5.72
CA ALA A 455 -7.33 11.38 -7.02
C ALA A 455 -7.96 10.15 -7.66
N VAL A 456 -7.40 8.94 -7.47
CA VAL A 456 -8.00 7.70 -8.01
C VAL A 456 -8.93 6.98 -7.04
N THR A 457 -9.10 7.47 -5.81
CA THR A 457 -9.97 6.84 -4.81
C THR A 457 -11.44 6.97 -5.24
N PRO A 458 -12.14 5.86 -5.54
CA PRO A 458 -13.49 5.90 -6.06
C PRO A 458 -14.52 6.24 -4.98
N ILE A 459 -15.52 7.02 -5.36
CA ILE A 459 -16.71 7.28 -4.57
C ILE A 459 -17.66 6.08 -4.66
N THR A 460 -18.06 5.55 -3.50
CA THR A 460 -18.93 4.38 -3.38
C THR A 460 -20.39 4.75 -3.10
N PRO A 461 -21.36 3.89 -3.42
CA PRO A 461 -22.75 4.08 -3.01
C PRO A 461 -22.91 4.25 -1.48
N ALA A 462 -22.12 3.49 -0.70
CA ALA A 462 -22.14 3.60 0.76
C ALA A 462 -21.67 4.98 1.24
N ALA A 463 -20.67 5.59 0.60
CA ALA A 463 -20.23 6.95 0.91
C ALA A 463 -21.31 7.99 0.62
N VAL A 464 -21.97 7.91 -0.54
CA VAL A 464 -23.06 8.84 -0.91
C VAL A 464 -24.25 8.72 0.03
N VAL A 465 -24.70 7.50 0.34
CA VAL A 465 -25.80 7.29 1.32
C VAL A 465 -25.41 7.76 2.72
N SER A 466 -24.15 7.52 3.14
CA SER A 466 -23.64 8.03 4.43
C SER A 466 -23.63 9.56 4.48
N ILE A 467 -23.25 10.23 3.39
CA ILE A 467 -23.31 11.69 3.27
C ILE A 467 -24.76 12.17 3.40
N GLY A 468 -25.70 11.54 2.70
CA GLY A 468 -27.13 11.88 2.79
C GLY A 468 -27.69 11.72 4.21
N LEU A 469 -27.28 10.67 4.93
CA LEU A 469 -27.67 10.45 6.32
C LEU A 469 -27.03 11.46 7.29
N LEU A 470 -25.76 11.80 7.10
CA LEU A 470 -25.06 12.81 7.91
C LEU A 470 -25.68 14.20 7.76
N GLN A 471 -26.16 14.55 6.56
CA GLN A 471 -26.85 15.83 6.32
C GLN A 471 -28.14 15.99 7.12
N ASN A 472 -28.74 14.89 7.62
CA ASN A 472 -29.95 14.94 8.43
C ASN A 472 -29.70 15.29 9.90
N LYS A 473 -28.45 15.48 10.33
CA LYS A 473 -28.11 15.92 11.70
C LYS A 473 -28.75 15.05 12.80
N GLY A 474 -28.78 13.74 12.56
CA GLY A 474 -29.39 12.76 13.47
C GLY A 474 -30.91 12.62 13.37
N GLN A 475 -31.60 13.44 12.57
CA GLN A 475 -33.02 13.28 12.29
C GLN A 475 -33.26 12.09 11.35
N ALA A 476 -34.45 11.50 11.44
CA ALA A 476 -34.86 10.41 10.58
C ALA A 476 -35.39 10.91 9.24
N ARG A 477 -35.11 10.16 8.17
CA ARG A 477 -35.62 10.41 6.81
C ARG A 477 -36.22 9.16 6.22
N SER A 478 -37.18 9.35 5.34
CA SER A 478 -37.71 8.27 4.53
C SER A 478 -36.78 7.90 3.38
N LEU A 479 -37.08 6.79 2.73
CA LEU A 479 -36.33 6.32 1.58
C LEU A 479 -36.42 7.28 0.38
N SER A 480 -37.57 7.91 0.18
CA SER A 480 -37.81 8.86 -0.92
C SER A 480 -37.03 10.17 -0.72
N GLU A 481 -37.01 10.67 0.53
CA GLU A 481 -36.22 11.85 0.91
C GLU A 481 -34.72 11.58 0.75
N LEU A 482 -34.23 10.42 1.22
CA LEU A 482 -32.83 10.03 1.06
C LEU A 482 -32.44 9.85 -0.40
N LEU A 483 -33.33 9.31 -1.22
CA LEU A 483 -33.10 9.18 -2.66
C LEU A 483 -32.90 10.56 -3.31
N ALA A 484 -33.73 11.55 -2.96
CA ALA A 484 -33.59 12.91 -3.50
C ALA A 484 -32.20 13.49 -3.20
N VAL A 485 -31.75 13.39 -1.94
CA VAL A 485 -30.41 13.85 -1.54
C VAL A 485 -29.30 13.08 -2.25
N CYS A 486 -29.42 11.74 -2.34
CA CYS A 486 -28.43 10.91 -3.02
C CYS A 486 -28.33 11.27 -4.52
N ARG A 487 -29.46 11.51 -5.20
CA ARG A 487 -29.48 11.93 -6.60
C ARG A 487 -28.75 13.25 -6.80
N SER A 488 -29.05 14.28 -6.00
CA SER A 488 -28.33 15.56 -6.10
C SER A 488 -26.82 15.41 -5.93
N VAL A 489 -26.37 14.55 -4.99
CA VAL A 489 -24.94 14.27 -4.80
C VAL A 489 -24.35 13.49 -5.98
N VAL A 490 -25.09 12.53 -6.56
CA VAL A 490 -24.66 11.79 -7.76
C VAL A 490 -24.56 12.71 -8.98
N ASP A 491 -25.50 13.63 -9.15
CA ASP A 491 -25.49 14.61 -10.23
C ASP A 491 -24.26 15.52 -10.13
N LEU A 492 -23.93 16.00 -8.92
CA LEU A 492 -22.70 16.78 -8.67
C LEU A 492 -21.43 15.96 -8.95
N ILE A 493 -21.41 14.67 -8.57
CA ILE A 493 -20.29 13.76 -8.85
C ILE A 493 -20.07 13.64 -10.37
N ALA A 494 -21.15 13.54 -11.14
CA ALA A 494 -21.10 13.45 -12.59
C ALA A 494 -20.65 14.77 -13.24
N GLU A 495 -21.18 15.92 -12.77
CA GLU A 495 -20.80 17.27 -13.20
C GLU A 495 -19.30 17.50 -13.03
N LEU A 496 -18.78 17.17 -11.84
CA LEU A 496 -17.36 17.32 -11.49
C LEU A 496 -16.47 16.19 -12.05
N LYS A 497 -17.05 15.20 -12.75
CA LYS A 497 -16.34 14.05 -13.34
C LYS A 497 -15.48 13.29 -12.33
N LEU A 498 -15.98 13.16 -11.10
CA LEU A 498 -15.25 12.54 -10.01
C LEU A 498 -15.17 11.01 -10.17
N PRO A 499 -14.09 10.36 -9.68
CA PRO A 499 -13.95 8.92 -9.79
C PRO A 499 -15.01 8.19 -8.97
N THR A 500 -15.74 7.26 -9.60
CA THR A 500 -16.74 6.41 -8.94
C THR A 500 -16.37 4.95 -9.04
N THR A 501 -17.00 4.09 -8.24
CA THR A 501 -17.00 2.65 -8.52
C THR A 501 -17.74 2.37 -9.84
N GLU A 502 -17.49 1.23 -10.48
CA GLU A 502 -18.10 0.87 -11.78
C GLU A 502 -19.64 0.94 -11.78
N LYS A 503 -20.27 0.88 -10.60
CA LYS A 503 -21.71 0.89 -10.41
C LYS A 503 -22.12 1.84 -9.27
N LEU A 504 -21.99 3.15 -9.47
CA LEU A 504 -22.66 4.12 -8.60
C LEU A 504 -24.17 4.17 -8.90
N ILE A 505 -24.88 3.09 -8.57
CA ILE A 505 -26.31 2.95 -8.88
C ILE A 505 -27.13 3.44 -7.68
N LEU A 506 -27.59 4.69 -7.75
CA LEU A 506 -28.50 5.31 -6.76
C LEU A 506 -29.68 6.01 -7.45
N GLU A 507 -30.19 5.40 -8.52
CA GLU A 507 -31.20 5.98 -9.40
C GLU A 507 -32.63 5.84 -8.86
N ASN A 508 -32.90 4.89 -7.97
CA ASN A 508 -34.24 4.62 -7.44
C ASN A 508 -34.20 4.14 -5.99
N GLU A 509 -35.38 4.13 -5.36
CA GLU A 509 -35.54 3.74 -3.96
C GLU A 509 -35.04 2.31 -3.68
N ALA A 510 -35.24 1.38 -4.62
CA ALA A 510 -34.76 0.02 -4.46
C ALA A 510 -33.22 -0.05 -4.40
N ALA A 511 -32.52 0.83 -5.13
CA ALA A 511 -31.07 0.92 -5.12
C ALA A 511 -30.54 1.50 -3.80
N VAL A 512 -31.08 2.64 -3.36
CA VAL A 512 -30.75 3.24 -2.05
C VAL A 512 -31.08 2.27 -0.92
N GLY A 513 -32.24 1.59 -0.99
CA GLY A 513 -32.69 0.62 -0.01
C GLY A 513 -31.81 -0.65 0.06
N ARG A 514 -31.10 -1.03 -1.01
CA ARG A 514 -30.09 -2.11 -0.93
C ARG A 514 -28.88 -1.67 -0.12
N VAL A 515 -28.38 -0.45 -0.34
CA VAL A 515 -27.24 0.10 0.41
C VAL A 515 -27.60 0.32 1.88
N LEU A 516 -28.79 0.85 2.16
CA LEU A 516 -29.27 1.03 3.53
C LEU A 516 -29.43 -0.29 4.28
N ARG A 517 -29.96 -1.34 3.63
CA ARG A 517 -30.03 -2.69 4.22
C ARG A 517 -28.65 -3.23 4.55
N LEU A 518 -27.70 -3.12 3.61
CA LEU A 518 -26.32 -3.52 3.84
C LEU A 518 -25.71 -2.78 5.05
N LEU A 519 -25.89 -1.45 5.13
CA LEU A 519 -25.44 -0.66 6.28
C LEU A 519 -26.12 -1.07 7.58
N ALA A 520 -27.44 -1.32 7.56
CA ALA A 520 -28.22 -1.70 8.72
C ALA A 520 -27.87 -3.11 9.25
N GLU A 521 -27.61 -4.08 8.37
CA GLU A 521 -27.17 -5.45 8.72
C GLU A 521 -25.85 -5.46 9.53
N HIS A 522 -25.01 -4.45 9.32
CA HIS A 522 -23.74 -4.26 10.06
C HIS A 522 -23.87 -3.25 11.22
N GLY A 523 -25.09 -2.79 11.52
CA GLY A 523 -25.37 -1.86 12.61
C GLY A 523 -24.86 -0.43 12.35
N ASN A 524 -24.59 -0.07 11.09
CA ASN A 524 -24.10 1.25 10.71
C ASN A 524 -25.24 2.27 10.54
N VAL A 525 -26.48 1.82 10.38
CA VAL A 525 -27.68 2.65 10.25
C VAL A 525 -28.80 2.06 11.11
N SER A 526 -29.56 2.92 11.78
CA SER A 526 -30.79 2.53 12.47
C SER A 526 -32.00 2.78 11.58
N SER A 527 -33.02 1.94 11.71
CA SER A 527 -34.30 2.12 11.01
C SER A 527 -35.47 1.93 11.96
N HIS A 528 -36.56 2.65 11.70
CA HIS A 528 -37.82 2.50 12.41
C HIS A 528 -38.92 2.14 11.40
N ALA A 529 -39.52 0.96 11.60
CA ALA A 529 -40.67 0.53 10.81
C ALA A 529 -41.94 1.11 11.45
N GLY A 530 -42.44 2.21 10.89
CA GLY A 530 -43.73 2.82 11.24
C GLY A 530 -44.64 2.89 10.01
N PRO A 531 -45.63 3.82 9.99
CA PRO A 531 -46.44 4.11 8.80
C PRO A 531 -45.57 4.44 7.58
N GLU A 532 -44.42 5.08 7.83
CA GLU A 532 -43.33 5.26 6.89
C GLU A 532 -42.07 4.56 7.44
N HIS A 533 -41.26 4.00 6.55
CA HIS A 533 -39.98 3.39 6.93
C HIS A 533 -38.90 4.46 6.99
N LEU A 534 -38.45 4.76 8.20
CA LEU A 534 -37.51 5.86 8.47
C LEU A 534 -36.11 5.34 8.80
N PHE A 535 -35.09 6.07 8.38
CA PHE A 535 -33.68 5.76 8.61
C PHE A 535 -32.98 6.93 9.31
N TYR A 536 -32.14 6.64 10.30
CA TYR A 536 -31.41 7.64 11.09
C TYR A 536 -30.09 7.10 11.62
N LEU A 537 -29.24 8.01 12.11
CA LEU A 537 -27.97 7.69 12.75
C LEU A 537 -28.01 8.07 14.23
N ASN A 538 -27.70 7.12 15.10
CA ASN A 538 -27.31 7.44 16.47
C ASN A 538 -25.87 8.02 16.50
N PRO A 539 -25.38 8.58 17.63
CA PRO A 539 -24.06 9.21 17.68
C PRO A 539 -22.90 8.29 17.25
N ASN A 540 -22.92 7.01 17.63
CA ASN A 540 -21.88 6.05 17.25
C ASN A 540 -21.96 5.73 15.75
N GLN A 541 -23.16 5.61 15.21
CA GLN A 541 -23.40 5.41 13.79
C GLN A 541 -22.98 6.63 12.96
N ALA A 542 -23.15 7.84 13.48
CA ALA A 542 -22.66 9.07 12.85
C ALA A 542 -21.13 9.08 12.71
N LEU A 543 -20.39 8.64 13.74
CA LEU A 543 -18.93 8.46 13.63
C LEU A 543 -18.54 7.44 12.56
N ARG A 544 -19.28 6.32 12.45
CA ARG A 544 -19.07 5.31 11.39
C ARG A 544 -19.39 5.85 10.00
N ALA A 545 -20.49 6.56 9.83
CA ALA A 545 -20.83 7.23 8.58
C ALA A 545 -19.77 8.30 8.21
N GLY A 546 -19.24 8.99 9.22
CA GLY A 546 -18.15 9.96 9.10
C GLY A 546 -16.86 9.37 8.51
N TYR A 547 -16.60 8.07 8.74
CA TYR A 547 -15.51 7.34 8.08
C TYR A 547 -15.70 7.27 6.56
N TYR A 548 -16.89 6.86 6.10
CA TYR A 548 -17.19 6.76 4.67
C TYR A 548 -17.14 8.11 3.97
N ARG A 549 -17.64 9.16 4.64
CA ARG A 549 -17.44 10.53 4.18
C ARG A 549 -15.95 10.87 4.08
N GLY A 550 -15.15 10.55 5.09
CA GLY A 550 -13.72 10.85 5.11
C GLY A 550 -12.92 10.22 3.96
N LEU A 551 -13.41 9.11 3.37
CA LEU A 551 -12.82 8.50 2.18
C LEU A 551 -12.93 9.38 0.93
N VAL A 552 -13.96 10.25 0.85
CA VAL A 552 -14.34 10.96 -0.38
C VAL A 552 -14.38 12.48 -0.23
N ALA A 553 -14.36 13.00 1.00
CA ALA A 553 -14.48 14.43 1.29
C ALA A 553 -13.43 15.28 0.57
N HIS A 554 -12.24 14.74 0.30
CA HIS A 554 -11.16 15.45 -0.39
C HIS A 554 -11.55 15.87 -1.82
N HIS A 555 -12.41 15.11 -2.51
CA HIS A 555 -12.89 15.43 -3.86
C HIS A 555 -13.77 16.69 -3.89
N PHE A 556 -14.41 17.04 -2.77
CA PHE A 556 -15.35 18.15 -2.68
C PHE A 556 -14.76 19.39 -1.99
N LEU A 557 -13.46 19.38 -1.65
CA LEU A 557 -12.83 20.49 -0.94
C LEU A 557 -12.86 21.82 -1.69
N PRO A 558 -12.60 21.90 -3.01
CA PRO A 558 -12.70 23.17 -3.73
C PRO A 558 -14.09 23.80 -3.57
N ARG A 559 -15.15 23.02 -3.86
CA ARG A 559 -16.56 23.43 -3.74
C ARG A 559 -16.94 23.82 -2.31
N ALA A 560 -16.53 23.02 -1.33
CA ALA A 560 -16.85 23.26 0.08
C ALA A 560 -16.17 24.52 0.63
N ILE A 561 -14.90 24.74 0.30
CA ILE A 561 -14.16 25.94 0.69
C ILE A 561 -14.71 27.17 -0.03
N LEU A 562 -15.04 27.06 -1.32
CA LEU A 562 -15.71 28.12 -2.07
C LEU A 562 -17.03 28.53 -1.41
N GLU A 563 -17.87 27.56 -1.06
CA GLU A 563 -19.14 27.79 -0.37
C GLU A 563 -18.94 28.62 0.91
N MET A 564 -18.04 28.19 1.80
CA MET A 564 -17.75 28.92 3.04
C MET A 564 -17.11 30.30 2.81
N ALA A 565 -16.33 30.45 1.73
CA ALA A 565 -15.69 31.72 1.40
C ALA A 565 -16.66 32.75 0.80
N LEU A 566 -17.66 32.30 0.03
CA LEU A 566 -18.74 33.15 -0.48
C LEU A 566 -19.73 33.53 0.61
N GLU A 567 -20.00 32.63 1.54
CA GLU A 567 -20.84 32.90 2.70
C GLU A 567 -20.36 34.16 3.45
N ASP A 568 -19.04 34.37 3.55
CA ASP A 568 -18.36 35.49 4.26
C ASP A 568 -18.51 36.86 3.59
N GLN A 569 -19.16 36.93 2.43
CA GLN A 569 -19.24 38.16 1.64
C GLN A 569 -20.68 38.66 1.47
N VAL A 570 -20.81 39.99 1.50
CA VAL A 570 -22.07 40.71 1.29
C VAL A 570 -21.84 41.78 0.21
N GLY A 571 -22.84 42.02 -0.64
CA GLY A 571 -22.75 43.01 -1.72
C GLY A 571 -22.18 42.44 -3.02
N LYS A 572 -21.30 43.20 -3.69
CA LYS A 572 -20.56 42.74 -4.88
C LYS A 572 -19.42 41.82 -4.44
N LEU A 573 -19.15 40.77 -5.21
CA LEU A 573 -18.05 39.85 -4.94
C LEU A 573 -16.70 40.59 -4.98
N SER A 574 -15.86 40.35 -3.98
CA SER A 574 -14.48 40.81 -3.97
C SER A 574 -13.55 39.62 -4.11
N GLU A 575 -12.84 39.53 -5.25
CA GLU A 575 -11.86 38.46 -5.48
C GLU A 575 -10.78 38.44 -4.41
N THR A 576 -10.27 39.61 -4.01
CA THR A 576 -9.25 39.71 -2.95
C THR A 576 -9.74 39.11 -1.63
N ARG A 577 -11.00 39.36 -1.26
CA ARG A 577 -11.59 38.77 -0.04
C ARG A 577 -11.85 37.27 -0.22
N LEU A 578 -12.31 36.84 -1.39
CA LEU A 578 -12.53 35.44 -1.74
C LEU A 578 -11.23 34.64 -1.57
N TRP A 579 -10.17 35.05 -2.26
CA TRP A 579 -8.90 34.31 -2.29
C TRP A 579 -8.15 34.36 -0.95
N ARG A 580 -8.28 35.45 -0.19
CA ARG A 580 -7.81 35.51 1.20
C ARG A 580 -8.56 34.47 2.05
N ARG A 581 -9.89 34.43 1.96
CA ARG A 581 -10.71 33.53 2.76
C ARG A 581 -10.48 32.06 2.42
N VAL A 582 -10.32 31.74 1.13
CA VAL A 582 -9.88 30.43 0.65
C VAL A 582 -8.54 30.03 1.28
N GLY A 583 -7.57 30.94 1.32
CA GLY A 583 -6.27 30.71 1.96
C GLY A 583 -6.38 30.43 3.46
N GLU A 584 -7.16 31.23 4.19
CA GLU A 584 -7.40 31.03 5.64
C GLU A 584 -8.02 29.66 5.93
N LEU A 585 -9.03 29.24 5.16
CA LEU A 585 -9.69 27.94 5.32
C LEU A 585 -8.73 26.78 5.00
N ARG A 586 -7.92 26.92 3.94
CA ARG A 586 -6.87 25.94 3.60
C ARG A 586 -5.85 25.80 4.73
N ASP A 587 -5.43 26.90 5.33
CA ASP A 587 -4.46 26.90 6.42
C ASP A 587 -5.01 26.30 7.72
N LEU A 588 -6.31 26.48 8.00
CA LEU A 588 -7.01 25.79 9.10
C LEU A 588 -7.10 24.28 8.86
N LEU A 589 -7.38 23.86 7.62
CA LEU A 589 -7.66 22.46 7.27
C LEU A 589 -6.42 21.66 6.84
N LYS A 590 -5.23 22.26 6.83
CA LYS A 590 -3.98 21.62 6.34
C LYS A 590 -3.55 20.36 7.08
N PHE A 591 -4.03 20.16 8.30
CA PHE A 591 -3.80 18.93 9.07
C PHE A 591 -4.87 17.85 8.82
N GLU A 592 -5.96 18.20 8.13
CA GLU A 592 -7.02 17.27 7.77
C GLU A 592 -6.92 16.75 6.35
N PHE A 593 -6.43 17.58 5.42
CA PHE A 593 -6.41 17.27 4.00
C PHE A 593 -5.08 17.65 3.36
N PHE A 594 -4.71 16.89 2.33
CA PHE A 594 -3.61 17.24 1.44
C PHE A 594 -4.16 18.15 0.34
N PHE A 595 -3.73 19.41 0.37
CA PHE A 595 -4.08 20.36 -0.67
C PHE A 595 -3.06 20.33 -1.79
N PRO A 596 -3.49 20.51 -3.05
CA PRO A 596 -2.56 20.81 -4.13
C PRO A 596 -1.88 22.17 -3.89
N GLU A 597 -0.97 22.53 -4.80
CA GLU A 597 -0.33 23.83 -4.78
C GLU A 597 -1.37 24.97 -4.84
N LYS A 598 -1.01 26.14 -4.30
CA LYS A 598 -1.99 27.23 -4.10
C LYS A 598 -2.66 27.66 -5.40
N ASP A 599 -1.91 27.74 -6.49
CA ASP A 599 -2.42 28.18 -7.79
C ASP A 599 -3.30 27.10 -8.44
N GLU A 600 -2.90 25.83 -8.34
CA GLU A 600 -3.72 24.71 -8.80
C GLU A 600 -5.07 24.65 -8.05
N PHE A 601 -5.04 24.84 -6.72
CA PHE A 601 -6.26 24.87 -5.91
C PHE A 601 -7.17 26.05 -6.28
N ARG A 602 -6.60 27.23 -6.53
CA ARG A 602 -7.35 28.40 -6.99
C ARG A 602 -7.95 28.19 -8.37
N ASN A 603 -7.19 27.58 -9.28
CA ASN A 603 -7.66 27.25 -10.62
C ASN A 603 -8.82 26.25 -10.56
N ALA A 604 -8.76 25.23 -9.69
CA ALA A 604 -9.88 24.31 -9.50
C ALA A 604 -11.16 25.03 -9.04
N ILE A 605 -11.05 25.99 -8.11
CA ILE A 605 -12.18 26.83 -7.68
C ILE A 605 -12.68 27.75 -8.80
N ALA A 606 -11.76 28.36 -9.56
CA ALA A 606 -12.11 29.25 -10.66
C ALA A 606 -12.84 28.50 -11.78
N LEU A 607 -12.38 27.29 -12.14
CA LEU A 607 -13.05 26.43 -13.12
C LEU A 607 -14.45 26.02 -12.67
N ASP A 608 -14.63 25.72 -11.38
CA ASP A 608 -15.94 25.43 -10.80
C ASP A 608 -16.86 26.66 -10.91
N LEU A 609 -16.37 27.86 -10.55
CA LEU A 609 -17.11 29.10 -10.71
C LEU A 609 -17.47 29.41 -12.17
N ASP A 610 -16.50 29.28 -13.09
CA ASP A 610 -16.70 29.53 -14.53
C ASP A 610 -17.74 28.55 -15.13
N SER A 611 -17.82 27.32 -14.60
CA SER A 611 -18.82 26.33 -15.04
C SER A 611 -20.24 26.67 -14.62
N ILE A 612 -20.39 27.39 -13.50
CA ILE A 612 -21.68 27.77 -12.93
C ILE A 612 -22.14 29.12 -13.49
N ASP A 613 -21.23 30.08 -13.56
CA ASP A 613 -21.46 31.43 -14.03
C ASP A 613 -20.17 31.99 -14.66
N PRO A 614 -20.06 32.06 -16.00
CA PRO A 614 -18.90 32.63 -16.68
C PRO A 614 -18.60 34.08 -16.30
N GLU A 615 -19.60 34.82 -15.79
CA GLU A 615 -19.47 36.21 -15.36
C GLU A 615 -19.45 36.34 -13.82
N TRP A 616 -19.08 35.28 -13.09
CA TRP A 616 -19.16 35.21 -11.62
C TRP A 616 -18.47 36.37 -10.89
N ARG A 617 -17.49 37.03 -11.52
CA ARG A 617 -16.78 38.21 -10.99
C ARG A 617 -17.69 39.42 -10.78
N GLU A 618 -18.73 39.53 -11.58
CA GLU A 618 -19.75 40.58 -11.48
C GLU A 618 -20.97 40.14 -10.64
N SER A 619 -21.05 38.85 -10.32
CA SER A 619 -22.15 38.27 -9.56
C SER A 619 -22.13 38.60 -8.07
N LYS A 620 -23.32 38.48 -7.46
CA LYS A 620 -23.48 38.61 -6.01
C LYS A 620 -23.15 37.29 -5.33
N PRO A 621 -22.39 37.25 -4.21
CA PRO A 621 -22.06 36.02 -3.51
C PRO A 621 -23.28 35.16 -3.15
N LYS A 622 -24.41 35.78 -2.78
CA LYS A 622 -25.68 35.06 -2.51
C LYS A 622 -26.27 34.36 -3.74
N ALA A 623 -26.11 34.94 -4.93
CA ALA A 623 -26.59 34.34 -6.17
C ALA A 623 -25.73 33.11 -6.52
N LEU A 624 -24.41 33.27 -6.48
CA LEU A 624 -23.47 32.15 -6.66
C LEU A 624 -23.72 31.04 -5.65
N LEU A 625 -23.88 31.38 -4.37
CA LEU A 625 -24.26 30.41 -3.34
C LEU A 625 -25.55 29.68 -3.70
N LYS A 626 -26.59 30.34 -4.21
CA LYS A 626 -27.83 29.64 -4.59
C LYS A 626 -27.61 28.64 -5.73
N MET A 627 -26.67 28.92 -6.63
CA MET A 627 -26.31 28.03 -7.75
C MET A 627 -25.39 26.89 -7.31
N LEU A 628 -24.66 27.05 -6.20
CA LEU A 628 -23.85 25.99 -5.57
C LEU A 628 -24.74 24.97 -4.84
N ASP A 629 -25.55 24.20 -5.58
CA ASP A 629 -26.40 23.12 -5.07
C ASP A 629 -26.03 21.76 -5.72
N PRO A 630 -26.01 20.64 -4.98
CA PRO A 630 -26.18 20.53 -3.53
C PRO A 630 -25.03 21.21 -2.75
N LYS A 631 -25.35 21.64 -1.52
CA LYS A 631 -24.37 22.15 -0.56
C LYS A 631 -23.37 21.06 -0.18
N THR A 632 -22.08 21.42 -0.10
CA THR A 632 -20.99 20.48 0.21
C THR A 632 -20.32 20.80 1.54
N ALA A 633 -20.18 22.08 1.89
CA ALA A 633 -19.52 22.49 3.12
C ALA A 633 -20.10 21.87 4.41
N PRO A 634 -21.45 21.76 4.56
CA PRO A 634 -22.05 21.28 5.80
C PRO A 634 -21.62 19.88 6.22
N TRP A 635 -21.39 18.99 5.26
CA TRP A 635 -20.97 17.62 5.54
C TRP A 635 -19.47 17.42 5.28
N ALA A 636 -18.88 18.07 4.27
CA ALA A 636 -17.50 17.81 3.84
C ALA A 636 -16.43 18.45 4.74
N ILE A 637 -16.66 19.66 5.28
CA ILE A 637 -15.64 20.39 6.05
C ILE A 637 -16.09 20.88 7.42
N ARG A 638 -17.36 21.28 7.60
CA ARG A 638 -17.85 21.84 8.87
C ARG A 638 -17.65 20.91 10.08
N PRO A 639 -17.85 19.57 9.99
CA PRO A 639 -17.66 18.71 11.15
C PRO A 639 -16.22 18.68 11.67
N PHE A 640 -15.22 18.87 10.79
CA PHE A 640 -13.82 19.01 11.20
C PHE A 640 -13.59 20.34 11.93
N LEU A 641 -14.12 21.45 11.40
CA LEU A 641 -14.04 22.76 12.06
C LEU A 641 -14.76 22.76 13.41
N GLN A 642 -15.90 22.06 13.53
CA GLN A 642 -16.60 21.84 14.80
C GLN A 642 -15.73 21.12 15.82
N SER A 643 -14.99 20.07 15.40
CA SER A 643 -14.00 19.43 16.27
C SER A 643 -12.88 20.39 16.68
N TYR A 644 -12.46 21.28 15.78
CA TYR A 644 -11.41 22.26 16.06
C TYR A 644 -11.87 23.31 17.07
N LEU A 645 -13.15 23.68 17.03
CA LEU A 645 -13.75 24.58 18.01
C LEU A 645 -13.65 24.00 19.43
N VAL A 646 -14.00 22.71 19.59
CA VAL A 646 -13.89 22.01 20.87
C VAL A 646 -12.46 22.06 21.42
N VAL A 647 -11.46 21.75 20.59
CA VAL A 647 -10.06 21.77 21.01
C VAL A 647 -9.56 23.19 21.29
N ALA A 648 -9.91 24.16 20.45
CA ALA A 648 -9.49 25.55 20.64
C ALA A 648 -10.09 26.14 21.93
N ASP A 649 -11.37 25.86 22.20
CA ASP A 649 -12.03 26.31 23.43
C ASP A 649 -11.53 25.60 24.68
N GLU A 650 -11.16 24.31 24.58
CA GLU A 650 -10.53 23.59 25.70
C GLU A 650 -9.13 24.15 25.98
N LEU A 651 -8.31 24.42 24.95
CA LEU A 651 -7.01 25.06 25.10
C LEU A 651 -7.14 26.46 25.74
N ALA A 652 -8.17 27.22 25.40
CA ALA A 652 -8.39 28.58 25.89
C ALA A 652 -8.77 28.67 27.39
N THR A 653 -9.03 27.55 28.08
CA THR A 653 -9.49 27.55 29.49
C THR A 653 -8.47 27.98 30.53
N GLY A 654 -7.16 27.93 30.25
CA GLY A 654 -6.16 28.40 31.20
C GLY A 654 -4.70 28.00 30.89
N PRO A 655 -3.74 28.47 31.71
CA PRO A 655 -2.34 28.09 31.60
C PRO A 655 -2.14 26.60 31.89
N GLY A 656 -1.36 25.91 31.05
CA GLY A 656 -1.08 24.48 31.21
C GLY A 656 -2.19 23.51 30.75
N ALA A 657 -3.11 23.93 29.88
CA ALA A 657 -4.20 23.07 29.38
C ALA A 657 -3.72 21.72 28.81
N LEU A 658 -2.50 21.64 28.25
CA LEU A 658 -1.94 20.42 27.69
C LEU A 658 -0.80 19.82 28.53
N ARG A 659 -1.05 19.50 29.81
CA ARG A 659 -0.08 18.74 30.65
C ARG A 659 0.03 17.27 30.25
N ASN A 660 -1.09 16.68 29.83
CA ASN A 660 -1.19 15.29 29.42
C ASN A 660 -2.18 15.18 28.27
N GLU A 661 -1.71 14.74 27.10
CA GLU A 661 -2.53 14.62 25.89
C GLU A 661 -3.77 13.74 26.12
N SER A 662 -3.62 12.60 26.80
CA SER A 662 -4.74 11.68 27.05
C SER A 662 -5.81 12.31 27.95
N ALA A 663 -5.40 13.04 28.99
CA ALA A 663 -6.34 13.73 29.87
C ALA A 663 -7.04 14.87 29.14
N PHE A 664 -6.30 15.62 28.32
CA PHE A 664 -6.83 16.71 27.51
C PHE A 664 -7.84 16.21 26.47
N LEU A 665 -7.54 15.13 25.75
CA LEU A 665 -8.46 14.53 24.78
C LEU A 665 -9.75 14.03 25.44
N LYS A 666 -9.67 13.52 26.68
CA LYS A 666 -10.86 13.15 27.47
C LYS A 666 -11.69 14.37 27.87
N ALA A 667 -11.05 15.49 28.22
CA ALA A 667 -11.76 16.75 28.47
C ALA A 667 -12.45 17.26 27.20
N CYS A 668 -11.76 17.22 26.05
CA CYS A 668 -12.35 17.53 24.74
C CYS A 668 -13.55 16.65 24.40
N LEU A 669 -13.50 15.34 24.69
CA LEU A 669 -14.67 14.45 24.51
C LEU A 669 -15.85 14.91 25.36
N SER A 670 -15.62 15.23 26.64
CA SER A 670 -16.67 15.72 27.54
C SER A 670 -17.29 17.05 27.06
N ARG A 671 -16.45 17.99 26.63
CA ARG A 671 -16.89 19.27 26.06
C ARG A 671 -17.63 19.08 24.74
N GLY A 672 -17.08 18.27 23.83
CA GLY A 672 -17.68 17.95 22.55
C GLY A 672 -19.06 17.32 22.72
N GLU A 673 -19.21 16.39 23.67
CA GLU A 673 -20.51 15.79 23.98
C GLU A 673 -21.51 16.84 24.52
N SER A 674 -21.04 17.77 25.37
CA SER A 674 -21.85 18.89 25.84
C SER A 674 -22.31 19.80 24.69
N TYR A 675 -21.42 20.08 23.72
CA TYR A 675 -21.75 20.88 22.53
C TYR A 675 -22.73 20.16 21.62
N ARG A 676 -22.57 18.84 21.45
CA ARG A 676 -23.47 18.00 20.67
C ARG A 676 -24.88 17.98 21.26
N LEU A 677 -25.00 17.80 22.58
CA LEU A 677 -26.29 17.81 23.28
C LEU A 677 -26.99 19.17 23.20
N ARG A 678 -26.24 20.26 23.05
CA ARG A 678 -26.77 21.62 22.81
C ARG A 678 -27.05 21.92 21.33
N GLY A 679 -26.78 20.99 20.41
CA GLY A 679 -26.94 21.19 18.97
C GLY A 679 -25.93 22.14 18.34
N LEU A 680 -24.80 22.42 19.01
CA LEU A 680 -23.74 23.29 18.50
C LEU A 680 -22.83 22.59 17.48
N ILE A 681 -22.63 21.27 17.67
CA ILE A 681 -21.81 20.44 16.79
C ILE A 681 -22.52 19.13 16.45
N GLU A 682 -22.17 18.55 15.31
CA GLU A 682 -22.68 17.26 14.87
C GLU A 682 -21.98 16.11 15.61
N ALA A 683 -22.64 14.95 15.66
CA ALA A 683 -22.14 13.79 16.41
C ALA A 683 -20.82 13.24 15.88
N ASP A 684 -20.60 13.30 14.56
CA ASP A 684 -19.36 12.86 13.93
C ASP A 684 -18.18 13.84 14.13
N GLY A 685 -18.46 15.03 14.67
CA GLY A 685 -17.47 16.00 15.14
C GLY A 685 -16.89 15.70 16.52
N VAL A 686 -17.48 14.76 17.29
CA VAL A 686 -16.98 14.34 18.61
C VAL A 686 -16.01 13.17 18.45
N SER A 687 -14.76 13.45 18.05
CA SER A 687 -13.78 12.42 17.71
C SER A 687 -12.37 12.77 18.18
N THR A 688 -11.78 11.91 19.01
CA THR A 688 -10.37 12.07 19.43
C THR A 688 -9.39 12.00 18.27
N ILE A 689 -9.76 11.34 17.16
CA ILE A 689 -8.92 11.28 15.96
C ILE A 689 -8.81 12.68 15.35
N ILE A 690 -9.92 13.39 15.21
CA ILE A 690 -9.93 14.76 14.66
C ILE A 690 -9.35 15.75 15.68
N PHE A 691 -9.62 15.55 16.98
CA PHE A 691 -9.02 16.40 18.03
C PHE A 691 -7.49 16.36 18.03
N ARG A 692 -6.87 15.20 17.76
CA ARG A 692 -5.40 15.11 17.62
C ARG A 692 -4.87 15.91 16.44
N GLN A 693 -5.60 15.97 15.32
CA GLN A 693 -5.20 16.78 14.17
C GLN A 693 -5.33 18.28 14.48
N ALA A 694 -6.40 18.68 15.19
CA ALA A 694 -6.54 20.05 15.70
C ALA A 694 -5.40 20.44 16.66
N LEU A 695 -4.97 19.51 17.52
CA LEU A 695 -3.79 19.68 18.36
C LEU A 695 -2.51 19.81 17.53
N GLY A 696 -2.39 19.06 16.42
CA GLY A 696 -1.29 19.23 15.46
C GLY A 696 -1.24 20.65 14.87
N LEU A 697 -2.39 21.23 14.53
CA LEU A 697 -2.47 22.63 14.11
C LEU A 697 -2.03 23.59 15.22
N ALA A 698 -2.52 23.39 16.44
CA ALA A 698 -2.14 24.20 17.59
C ALA A 698 -0.64 24.11 17.88
N GLN A 699 -0.05 22.91 17.80
CA GLN A 699 1.39 22.67 17.95
C GLN A 699 2.19 23.39 16.87
N ASN A 700 1.76 23.32 15.62
CA ASN A 700 2.41 24.00 14.51
C ASN A 700 2.37 25.53 14.64
N ARG A 701 1.40 26.06 15.38
CA ARG A 701 1.28 27.50 15.69
C ARG A 701 1.87 27.85 17.06
N GLU A 702 2.61 26.93 17.68
CA GLU A 702 3.28 27.09 18.98
C GLU A 702 2.32 27.42 20.14
N LEU A 703 1.06 26.99 20.02
CA LEU A 703 -0.01 27.32 20.97
C LEU A 703 -0.07 26.40 22.20
N LEU A 704 0.85 25.44 22.32
CA LEU A 704 0.85 24.47 23.43
C LEU A 704 1.66 24.92 24.65
N GLY A 705 2.50 25.96 24.52
CA GLY A 705 3.30 26.52 25.63
C GLY A 705 2.48 27.24 26.68
N GLU A 706 2.99 27.37 27.91
CA GLU A 706 2.23 27.91 29.05
C GLU A 706 1.69 29.34 28.81
N ASP A 707 2.45 30.19 28.11
CA ASP A 707 2.13 31.61 27.87
C ASP A 707 1.26 31.87 26.61
N ALA A 708 0.84 30.83 25.90
CA ALA A 708 0.16 30.98 24.60
C ALA A 708 -1.35 31.34 24.68
N ILE A 709 -1.83 31.87 25.81
CA ILE A 709 -3.27 32.10 26.05
C ILE A 709 -3.92 32.99 24.99
N ALA A 710 -3.30 34.13 24.66
CA ALA A 710 -3.83 35.05 23.64
C ALA A 710 -3.91 34.38 22.25
N GLY A 711 -2.91 33.58 21.89
CA GLY A 711 -2.90 32.83 20.63
C GLY A 711 -3.97 31.73 20.59
N ARG A 712 -4.25 31.07 21.71
CA ARG A 712 -5.34 30.09 21.83
C ARG A 712 -6.72 30.73 21.69
N GLN A 713 -6.91 31.89 22.32
CA GLN A 713 -8.14 32.68 22.17
C GLN A 713 -8.33 33.17 20.72
N ALA A 714 -7.25 33.60 20.07
CA ALA A 714 -7.27 33.97 18.66
C ALA A 714 -7.64 32.79 17.75
N LEU A 715 -7.09 31.59 18.00
CA LEU A 715 -7.47 30.37 17.27
C LEU A 715 -8.95 30.05 17.48
N ALA A 716 -9.45 30.12 18.71
CA ALA A 716 -10.86 29.88 19.01
C ALA A 716 -11.77 30.89 18.27
N ALA A 717 -11.41 32.17 18.25
CA ALA A 717 -12.14 33.20 17.51
C ALA A 717 -12.09 33.00 15.98
N GLU A 718 -10.96 32.55 15.44
CA GLU A 718 -10.81 32.22 14.02
C GLU A 718 -11.71 31.06 13.61
N VAL A 719 -11.76 29.99 14.42
CA VAL A 719 -12.62 28.83 14.17
C VAL A 719 -14.10 29.18 14.34
N ARG A 720 -14.46 29.96 15.36
CA ARG A 720 -15.82 30.51 15.52
C ARG A 720 -16.26 31.31 14.30
N ARG A 721 -15.40 32.20 13.79
CA ARG A 721 -15.66 32.94 12.55
C ARG A 721 -15.84 32.02 11.35
N ALA A 722 -15.06 30.94 11.25
CA ALA A 722 -15.24 29.93 10.23
C ALA A 722 -16.60 29.23 10.32
N LEU A 723 -17.04 28.88 11.51
CA LEU A 723 -18.33 28.21 11.72
C LEU A 723 -19.53 29.16 11.78
N ARG A 724 -19.30 30.48 11.86
CA ARG A 724 -20.33 31.52 12.07
C ARG A 724 -21.13 31.29 13.35
N VAL A 725 -20.43 30.91 14.41
CA VAL A 725 -20.99 30.76 15.75
C VAL A 725 -20.37 31.83 16.64
N GLU A 726 -21.18 32.41 17.53
CA GLU A 726 -20.76 33.47 18.46
C GLU A 726 -19.91 32.95 19.62
#